data_AF-A0AAX0IGL6-F1
#
_entry.id   AF-A0AAX0IGL6-F1
#
_cell.length_a   1.000
_cell.length_b   1.000
_cell.length_c   1.000
_cell.angle_alpha   90.00
_cell.angle_beta   90.00
_cell.angle_gamma   90.00
#
_symmetry.space_group_name_H-M   'P 1'
#
loop_
_entity.id
_entity.type
_entity.pdbx_description
1 polymer ?
#
loop_
_entity_poly.entity_id
_entity_poly.type
_entity_poly.pdbx_seq_one_letter_code
_entity_poly.pdbx_strand_id
1 'polypeptide(L)'
;MKMPVLGSTQPAISNRPLDMLATDTAAVRAIAQAAVSVELFTIPLYMATMYSIQGTHQINSKGITYYEGRQWPGMGTTARPELAEQKAFNIIFSVFIQEMLHLQMAANLATAIGTAPCFTGSELQSQDHGWTCYGEHCTVIPHIVDLQDTSGYRHVRVNLEELNDNQCDLFLAIEQPEQQARAQLAEFDSQDHTKYFPEVPLPGWTPGKHVHDLPLFGTIGYMYECYARYISIEYTDGQTLWQKLFVNGSVQQDMFNSRVQGHARAEFPRFDTCFGPQDQDGGQTGSFNKAIDMMAAITDQGEGSEAAIQRYRRDAAQRLMAVQPDYREDLAALQCDYPSYANNGKDAESRDAQARHDSAPFDHYERFGHVKAMLPVKTWAGWHREGQRWSEAMLTNERYNPATAPKNIPAPADVAGALNRLKDTSGTLGMLSTVATGAIYGITSVLDQYWLNQQLDFPYPSMVGAGDRMAICWAVLGQAPNLATGVPLADKSVLYHACQGMHLEGEAPSTCAALAVYHTCRGSNGCHAQGGCGFAQADTGGSSCGHSVKAAAAPGSPCYVPPPPPADDKVYSAPSDNKCASFGGCAVPISASQLYPNTTGKEPPEPATMTLYDFGPAPEHRSKPLGQSMSFTLGDNVYDKAWEAYGKVMAARGTPVGAPPAPTDLRLALPPST
;
A
#
# COMPACT_ATOMS: atom_id res chain seq x y z
N MET A 1 -29.28 3.05 -16.87
CA MET A 1 -30.69 2.98 -16.42
C MET A 1 -30.64 2.36 -15.03
N LYS A 2 -30.96 3.08 -13.94
CA LYS A 2 -30.73 2.57 -12.59
C LYS A 2 -31.60 1.33 -12.32
N MET A 3 -30.97 0.21 -12.00
CA MET A 3 -31.65 -1.01 -11.56
C MET A 3 -31.88 -0.94 -10.04
N PRO A 4 -33.03 -1.36 -9.52
CA PRO A 4 -33.28 -1.39 -8.09
C PRO A 4 -32.75 -2.68 -7.45
N VAL A 5 -31.74 -2.50 -6.60
CA VAL A 5 -31.37 -3.25 -5.37
C VAL A 5 -32.00 -4.64 -5.19
N LEU A 6 -31.14 -5.65 -5.03
CA LEU A 6 -31.37 -6.72 -4.07
C LEU A 6 -30.39 -6.55 -2.92
N GLY A 7 -30.96 -6.66 -1.72
CA GLY A 7 -30.32 -6.86 -0.43
C GLY A 7 -31.35 -7.62 0.42
N SER A 8 -30.91 -8.32 1.45
CA SER A 8 -31.69 -9.25 2.26
C SER A 8 -33.04 -8.68 2.72
N THR A 9 -34.16 -9.09 2.10
CA THR A 9 -35.51 -8.63 2.52
C THR A 9 -35.97 -9.21 3.88
N GLN A 10 -35.05 -9.82 4.62
CA GLN A 10 -35.32 -10.48 5.89
C GLN A 10 -35.61 -9.46 7.02
N PRO A 11 -36.47 -9.81 7.99
CA PRO A 11 -36.89 -8.91 9.05
C PRO A 11 -35.76 -8.59 10.03
N ALA A 12 -35.92 -7.47 10.76
CA ALA A 12 -35.06 -7.12 11.88
C ALA A 12 -35.07 -8.22 12.96
N ILE A 13 -33.91 -8.48 13.54
CA ILE A 13 -33.73 -9.52 14.57
C ILE A 13 -33.89 -8.84 15.94
N SER A 14 -35.08 -8.99 16.51
CA SER A 14 -35.43 -8.49 17.86
C SER A 14 -35.58 -9.63 18.87
N ASN A 15 -35.51 -9.30 20.17
CA ASN A 15 -35.71 -10.26 21.27
C ASN A 15 -34.75 -11.47 21.21
N ARG A 16 -33.53 -11.31 20.71
CA ARG A 16 -32.56 -12.41 20.66
C ARG A 16 -32.12 -12.82 22.08
N PRO A 17 -32.12 -14.12 22.44
CA PRO A 17 -31.67 -14.57 23.75
C PRO A 17 -30.22 -14.16 24.08
N LEU A 18 -29.99 -13.71 25.32
CA LEU A 18 -28.67 -13.22 25.77
C LEU A 18 -27.57 -14.28 25.81
N ASP A 19 -27.92 -15.56 25.89
CA ASP A 19 -26.97 -16.68 25.79
C ASP A 19 -26.36 -16.83 24.39
N MET A 20 -26.98 -16.25 23.36
CA MET A 20 -26.42 -16.18 22.01
C MET A 20 -25.34 -15.10 21.84
N LEU A 21 -25.18 -14.18 22.79
CA LEU A 21 -24.26 -13.02 22.66
C LEU A 21 -22.82 -13.44 22.32
N ALA A 22 -22.31 -14.50 22.94
CA ALA A 22 -20.95 -14.99 22.66
C ALA A 22 -20.83 -15.56 21.23
N THR A 23 -21.88 -16.22 20.73
CA THR A 23 -21.95 -16.77 19.37
C THR A 23 -21.97 -15.65 18.34
N ASP A 24 -22.81 -14.63 18.54
CA ASP A 24 -22.93 -13.51 17.62
C ASP A 24 -21.69 -12.60 17.65
N THR A 25 -21.07 -12.45 18.82
CA THR A 25 -19.77 -11.77 18.96
C THR A 25 -18.69 -12.47 18.15
N ALA A 26 -18.60 -13.80 18.20
CA ALA A 26 -17.63 -14.55 17.41
C ALA A 26 -17.89 -14.39 15.90
N ALA A 27 -19.16 -14.44 15.47
CA ALA A 27 -19.53 -14.29 14.06
C ALA A 27 -19.23 -12.89 13.51
N VAL A 28 -19.65 -11.82 14.21
CA VAL A 28 -19.44 -10.45 13.71
C VAL A 28 -17.96 -10.06 13.67
N ARG A 29 -17.14 -10.59 14.59
CA ARG A 29 -15.68 -10.38 14.58
C ARG A 29 -14.98 -11.17 13.49
N ALA A 30 -15.45 -12.38 13.19
CA ALA A 30 -14.98 -13.14 12.02
C ALA A 30 -15.30 -12.39 10.72
N ILE A 31 -16.51 -11.84 10.57
CA ILE A 31 -16.90 -11.02 9.40
C ILE A 31 -16.05 -9.74 9.31
N ALA A 32 -15.76 -9.06 10.42
CA ALA A 32 -14.89 -7.89 10.43
C ALA A 32 -13.46 -8.20 9.95
N GLN A 33 -12.91 -9.37 10.30
CA GLN A 33 -11.61 -9.83 9.79
C GLN A 33 -11.67 -10.28 8.33
N ALA A 34 -12.77 -10.89 7.88
CA ALA A 34 -12.99 -11.21 6.47
C ALA A 34 -13.05 -9.95 5.59
N ALA A 35 -13.69 -8.89 6.09
CA ALA A 35 -13.67 -7.57 5.46
C ALA A 35 -12.24 -7.04 5.30
N VAL A 36 -11.49 -6.92 6.39
CA VAL A 36 -10.06 -6.51 6.33
C VAL A 36 -9.25 -7.39 5.36
N SER A 37 -9.56 -8.68 5.27
CA SER A 37 -8.86 -9.63 4.39
C SER A 37 -9.19 -9.44 2.90
N VAL A 38 -10.44 -9.12 2.52
CA VAL A 38 -10.76 -8.89 1.10
C VAL A 38 -10.21 -7.55 0.61
N GLU A 39 -10.34 -6.46 1.39
CA GLU A 39 -9.76 -5.15 1.03
C GLU A 39 -8.22 -5.19 0.97
N LEU A 40 -7.57 -6.05 1.76
CA LEU A 40 -6.12 -6.25 1.71
C LEU A 40 -5.69 -7.12 0.50
N PHE A 41 -6.57 -7.98 0.01
CA PHE A 41 -6.33 -8.84 -1.15
C PHE A 41 -6.41 -8.07 -2.48
N THR A 42 -7.28 -7.09 -2.62
CA THR A 42 -7.38 -6.30 -3.87
C THR A 42 -6.13 -5.43 -4.10
N ILE A 43 -5.53 -4.89 -3.03
CA ILE A 43 -4.39 -3.96 -3.11
C ILE A 43 -3.18 -4.51 -3.91
N PRO A 44 -2.57 -5.68 -3.59
CA PRO A 44 -1.47 -6.23 -4.40
C PRO A 44 -1.90 -6.65 -5.80
N LEU A 45 -3.14 -7.14 -5.96
CA LEU A 45 -3.71 -7.58 -7.23
C LEU A 45 -3.83 -6.43 -8.23
N TYR A 46 -4.41 -5.31 -7.79
CA TYR A 46 -4.63 -4.11 -8.60
C TYR A 46 -3.29 -3.42 -8.87
N MET A 47 -2.41 -3.32 -7.87
CA MET A 47 -1.06 -2.77 -8.02
C MET A 47 -0.20 -3.56 -9.02
N ALA A 48 -0.18 -4.90 -8.92
CA ALA A 48 0.59 -5.75 -9.84
C ALA A 48 0.11 -5.57 -11.29
N THR A 49 -1.20 -5.57 -11.50
CA THR A 49 -1.79 -5.40 -12.84
C THR A 49 -1.52 -4.00 -13.40
N MET A 50 -1.71 -2.95 -12.60
CA MET A 50 -1.48 -1.56 -12.99
C MET A 50 -0.05 -1.34 -13.52
N TYR A 51 0.95 -1.87 -12.81
CA TYR A 51 2.35 -1.75 -13.23
C TYR A 51 2.77 -2.69 -14.38
N SER A 52 1.89 -3.60 -14.82
CA SER A 52 2.12 -4.39 -16.04
C SER A 52 1.97 -3.56 -17.32
N ILE A 53 1.27 -2.42 -17.26
CA ILE A 53 1.06 -1.51 -18.39
C ILE A 53 2.40 -0.91 -18.82
N GLN A 54 2.71 -0.98 -20.12
CA GLN A 54 3.99 -0.57 -20.65
C GLN A 54 4.12 0.96 -20.67
N GLY A 55 5.09 1.49 -19.93
CA GLY A 55 5.38 2.91 -19.94
C GLY A 55 6.58 3.29 -19.10
N THR A 56 7.03 4.53 -19.27
CA THR A 56 8.08 5.13 -18.44
C THR A 56 7.55 6.38 -17.75
N HIS A 57 8.19 6.77 -16.65
CA HIS A 57 7.88 7.99 -15.93
C HIS A 57 9.14 8.82 -15.65
N GLN A 58 8.93 10.06 -15.22
CA GLN A 58 9.98 10.98 -14.84
C GLN A 58 9.93 11.27 -13.35
N ILE A 59 11.10 11.21 -12.71
CA ILE A 59 11.28 11.62 -11.32
C ILE A 59 11.60 13.11 -11.32
N ASN A 60 10.69 13.89 -10.75
CA ASN A 60 10.82 15.34 -10.61
C ASN A 60 10.24 15.79 -9.26
N SER A 61 10.75 16.90 -8.74
CA SER A 61 10.20 17.57 -7.55
C SER A 61 10.54 19.05 -7.56
N LYS A 62 10.00 19.81 -6.60
CA LYS A 62 10.15 21.27 -6.54
C LYS A 62 11.62 21.71 -6.52
N GLY A 63 12.04 22.38 -7.59
CA GLY A 63 13.41 22.90 -7.74
C GLY A 63 14.48 21.85 -8.05
N ILE A 64 14.13 20.59 -8.32
CA ILE A 64 15.09 19.58 -8.78
C ILE A 64 15.15 19.54 -10.31
N THR A 65 16.35 19.72 -10.86
CA THR A 65 16.63 19.73 -12.31
C THR A 65 17.63 18.65 -12.72
N TYR A 66 18.30 17.97 -11.78
CA TYR A 66 19.40 17.04 -12.09
C TYR A 66 18.97 15.73 -12.78
N TYR A 67 17.67 15.45 -12.87
CA TYR A 67 17.10 14.37 -13.68
C TYR A 67 16.42 14.87 -14.97
N GLU A 68 16.60 16.14 -15.37
CA GLU A 68 15.91 16.70 -16.54
C GLU A 68 16.12 15.83 -17.80
N GLY A 69 14.99 15.42 -18.37
CA GLY A 69 14.92 14.59 -19.57
C GLY A 69 15.20 13.10 -19.40
N ARG A 70 15.60 12.62 -18.21
CA ARG A 70 15.69 11.18 -17.92
C ARG A 70 14.29 10.58 -17.72
N GLN A 71 14.18 9.29 -18.04
CA GLN A 71 12.99 8.45 -17.85
C GLN A 71 13.40 7.17 -17.12
N TRP A 72 12.46 6.58 -16.38
CA TRP A 72 12.64 5.28 -15.71
C TRP A 72 11.50 4.31 -16.04
N PRO A 73 11.75 2.98 -15.96
CA PRO A 73 10.72 1.98 -16.20
C PRO A 73 9.53 2.09 -15.23
N GLY A 74 8.35 1.70 -15.71
CA GLY A 74 7.09 1.80 -14.98
C GLY A 74 6.30 3.03 -15.41
N MET A 75 5.03 2.84 -15.73
CA MET A 75 4.12 3.96 -15.98
C MET A 75 3.80 4.69 -14.67
N GLY A 76 3.51 5.98 -14.77
CA GLY A 76 2.96 6.78 -13.67
C GLY A 76 1.68 7.50 -14.13
N THR A 77 0.98 8.09 -13.17
CA THR A 77 -0.23 8.89 -13.40
C THR A 77 0.01 9.98 -14.44
N THR A 78 -1.02 10.29 -15.22
CA THR A 78 -0.96 11.31 -16.29
C THR A 78 -2.10 12.31 -16.12
N ALA A 79 -1.78 13.60 -15.98
CA ALA A 79 -2.77 14.66 -15.75
C ALA A 79 -3.74 14.86 -16.93
N ARG A 80 -3.34 14.44 -18.14
CA ARG A 80 -4.13 14.51 -19.38
C ARG A 80 -3.89 13.24 -20.18
N PRO A 81 -4.58 12.13 -19.85
CA PRO A 81 -4.32 10.84 -20.48
C PRO A 81 -4.91 10.83 -21.90
N GLU A 82 -4.05 10.75 -22.91
CA GLU A 82 -4.46 10.70 -24.32
C GLU A 82 -4.55 9.24 -24.82
N LEU A 83 -3.56 8.43 -24.44
CA LEU A 83 -3.43 7.02 -24.84
C LEU A 83 -4.33 6.09 -24.01
N ALA A 84 -4.64 4.91 -24.55
CA ALA A 84 -5.43 3.90 -23.86
C ALA A 84 -4.70 3.38 -22.61
N GLU A 85 -3.39 3.18 -22.70
CA GLU A 85 -2.52 2.79 -21.58
C GLU A 85 -2.59 3.79 -20.43
N GLN A 86 -2.51 5.10 -20.72
CA GLN A 86 -2.57 6.16 -19.71
C GLN A 86 -3.93 6.25 -19.03
N LYS A 87 -5.01 6.03 -19.79
CA LYS A 87 -6.39 6.01 -19.26
C LYS A 87 -6.60 4.79 -18.37
N ALA A 88 -6.21 3.60 -18.82
CA ALA A 88 -6.27 2.38 -18.04
C ALA A 88 -5.45 2.48 -16.74
N PHE A 89 -4.22 3.01 -16.81
CA PHE A 89 -3.38 3.23 -15.63
C PHE A 89 -4.03 4.18 -14.62
N ASN A 90 -4.50 5.36 -15.07
CA ASN A 90 -5.19 6.31 -14.19
C ASN A 90 -6.42 5.69 -13.52
N ILE A 91 -7.24 4.93 -14.27
CA ILE A 91 -8.47 4.32 -13.74
C ILE A 91 -8.13 3.26 -12.67
N ILE A 92 -7.19 2.34 -12.95
CA ILE A 92 -6.80 1.31 -11.96
C ILE A 92 -6.13 1.97 -10.75
N PHE A 93 -5.33 3.02 -10.94
CA PHE A 93 -4.78 3.82 -9.85
C PHE A 93 -5.87 4.45 -8.97
N SER A 94 -6.94 4.99 -9.57
CA SER A 94 -8.06 5.57 -8.81
C SER A 94 -8.77 4.55 -7.93
N VAL A 95 -8.94 3.31 -8.42
CA VAL A 95 -9.53 2.21 -7.66
C VAL A 95 -8.58 1.76 -6.55
N PHE A 96 -7.31 1.48 -6.87
CA PHE A 96 -6.27 1.09 -5.90
C PHE A 96 -6.17 2.03 -4.70
N ILE A 97 -6.34 3.35 -4.89
CA ILE A 97 -6.33 4.31 -3.77
C ILE A 97 -7.65 4.27 -2.96
N GLN A 98 -8.79 3.94 -3.57
CA GLN A 98 -10.04 3.72 -2.86
C GLN A 98 -10.05 2.37 -2.09
N GLU A 99 -9.40 1.32 -2.58
CA GLU A 99 -9.18 0.08 -1.80
C GLU A 99 -8.42 0.34 -0.49
N MET A 100 -7.41 1.22 -0.54
CA MET A 100 -6.67 1.63 0.65
C MET A 100 -7.56 2.40 1.66
N LEU A 101 -8.59 3.12 1.19
CA LEU A 101 -9.61 3.77 2.02
C LEU A 101 -10.58 2.73 2.61
N HIS A 102 -10.97 1.71 1.83
CA HIS A 102 -11.85 0.63 2.29
C HIS A 102 -11.17 -0.19 3.38
N LEU A 103 -9.89 -0.55 3.19
CA LEU A 103 -9.07 -1.23 4.20
C LEU A 103 -9.00 -0.42 5.52
N GLN A 104 -8.83 0.90 5.43
CA GLN A 104 -8.85 1.79 6.61
C GLN A 104 -10.19 1.73 7.34
N MET A 105 -11.30 1.84 6.61
CA MET A 105 -12.64 1.78 7.19
C MET A 105 -12.96 0.41 7.80
N ALA A 106 -12.63 -0.68 7.12
CA ALA A 106 -12.78 -2.05 7.62
C ALA A 106 -12.01 -2.26 8.92
N ALA A 107 -10.78 -1.78 9.01
CA ALA A 107 -9.96 -1.84 10.22
C ALA A 107 -10.50 -0.96 11.35
N ASN A 108 -10.96 0.26 11.06
CA ASN A 108 -11.61 1.16 12.04
C ASN A 108 -12.91 0.56 12.60
N LEU A 109 -13.70 -0.13 11.77
CA LEU A 109 -14.89 -0.90 12.16
C LEU A 109 -14.54 -2.09 13.08
N ALA A 110 -13.48 -2.82 12.76
CA ALA A 110 -12.99 -3.95 13.58
C ALA A 110 -12.54 -3.49 14.98
N THR A 111 -11.76 -2.40 15.07
CA THR A 111 -11.34 -1.84 16.37
C THR A 111 -12.50 -1.31 17.19
N ALA A 112 -13.53 -0.74 16.53
CA ALA A 112 -14.71 -0.22 17.20
C ALA A 112 -15.55 -1.31 17.90
N ILE A 113 -15.52 -2.56 17.41
CA ILE A 113 -16.14 -3.72 18.09
C ILE A 113 -15.15 -4.49 18.99
N GLY A 114 -14.02 -3.89 19.33
CA GLY A 114 -12.99 -4.45 20.21
C GLY A 114 -12.21 -5.62 19.61
N THR A 115 -11.93 -5.58 18.31
CA THR A 115 -11.13 -6.58 17.58
C THR A 115 -9.87 -5.94 17.02
N ALA A 116 -8.73 -6.61 17.17
CA ALA A 116 -7.51 -6.23 16.48
C ALA A 116 -7.57 -6.76 15.04
N PRO A 117 -7.55 -5.91 13.99
CA PRO A 117 -7.43 -6.37 12.61
C PRO A 117 -6.04 -6.99 12.38
N CYS A 118 -5.98 -8.10 11.63
CA CYS A 118 -4.73 -8.76 11.28
C CYS A 118 -4.47 -8.69 9.77
N PHE A 119 -3.24 -8.34 9.39
CA PHE A 119 -2.80 -8.13 8.01
C PHE A 119 -1.75 -9.16 7.58
N THR A 120 -1.18 -9.92 8.52
CA THR A 120 -0.32 -11.10 8.27
C THR A 120 -1.06 -12.43 8.53
N GLY A 121 -2.39 -12.39 8.48
CA GLY A 121 -3.29 -13.51 8.77
C GLY A 121 -3.16 -14.68 7.79
N SER A 122 -3.42 -15.88 8.30
CA SER A 122 -3.49 -17.15 7.55
C SER A 122 -4.59 -17.20 6.49
N GLU A 123 -5.50 -16.23 6.49
CA GLU A 123 -6.57 -15.99 5.52
C GLU A 123 -6.02 -15.68 4.13
N LEU A 124 -4.86 -15.01 4.06
CA LEU A 124 -4.19 -14.60 2.81
C LEU A 124 -2.75 -15.10 2.67
N GLN A 125 -2.09 -15.46 3.79
CA GLN A 125 -0.64 -15.73 3.83
C GLN A 125 -0.31 -17.07 4.51
N SER A 126 0.85 -17.64 4.16
CA SER A 126 1.44 -18.79 4.84
C SER A 126 2.19 -18.39 6.11
N GLN A 127 2.67 -19.37 6.88
CA GLN A 127 3.56 -19.11 8.03
C GLN A 127 4.88 -18.45 7.64
N ASP A 128 5.31 -18.58 6.37
CA ASP A 128 6.48 -17.92 5.79
C ASP A 128 6.13 -16.57 5.13
N HIS A 129 4.92 -16.04 5.39
CA HIS A 129 4.38 -14.79 4.83
C HIS A 129 4.30 -14.77 3.29
N GLY A 130 4.20 -15.95 2.66
CA GLY A 130 3.92 -16.10 1.23
C GLY A 130 2.42 -16.06 0.96
N TRP A 131 1.98 -15.30 -0.04
CA TRP A 131 0.55 -15.16 -0.34
C TRP A 131 -0.03 -16.45 -0.92
N THR A 132 -1.10 -16.97 -0.33
CA THR A 132 -1.73 -18.26 -0.67
C THR A 132 -2.95 -18.13 -1.56
N CYS A 133 -3.54 -16.93 -1.64
CA CYS A 133 -4.73 -16.63 -2.42
C CYS A 133 -4.47 -16.35 -3.92
N TYR A 134 -3.20 -16.22 -4.34
CA TYR A 134 -2.85 -16.06 -5.76
C TYR A 134 -2.17 -17.31 -6.33
N GLY A 135 -2.58 -17.72 -7.54
CA GLY A 135 -1.87 -18.74 -8.30
C GLY A 135 -2.63 -19.21 -9.54
N GLU A 136 -1.95 -19.95 -10.41
CA GLU A 136 -2.50 -20.44 -11.69
C GLU A 136 -3.74 -21.35 -11.55
N HIS A 137 -4.00 -21.86 -10.33
CA HIS A 137 -5.11 -22.77 -10.03
C HIS A 137 -6.02 -22.23 -8.91
N CYS A 138 -5.80 -21.01 -8.43
CA CYS A 138 -6.68 -20.38 -7.44
C CYS A 138 -7.94 -19.85 -8.13
N THR A 139 -9.11 -20.19 -7.61
CA THR A 139 -10.42 -19.78 -8.16
C THR A 139 -11.28 -19.03 -7.15
N VAL A 140 -10.86 -18.97 -5.88
CA VAL A 140 -11.62 -18.37 -4.80
C VAL A 140 -11.16 -16.94 -4.55
N ILE A 141 -12.07 -15.97 -4.71
CA ILE A 141 -11.91 -14.62 -4.16
C ILE A 141 -12.13 -14.75 -2.63
N PRO A 142 -11.16 -14.36 -1.78
CA PRO A 142 -11.20 -14.63 -0.33
C PRO A 142 -12.52 -14.21 0.32
N HIS A 143 -13.19 -15.16 0.99
CA HIS A 143 -14.52 -15.02 1.61
C HIS A 143 -15.71 -14.69 0.68
N ILE A 144 -15.48 -14.29 -0.58
CA ILE A 144 -16.55 -13.83 -1.47
C ILE A 144 -17.13 -14.97 -2.31
N VAL A 145 -16.37 -15.54 -3.25
CA VAL A 145 -16.91 -16.48 -4.24
C VAL A 145 -15.86 -17.44 -4.81
N ASP A 146 -16.25 -18.68 -5.07
CA ASP A 146 -15.49 -19.60 -5.92
C ASP A 146 -15.93 -19.44 -7.37
N LEU A 147 -15.04 -18.93 -8.22
CA LEU A 147 -15.35 -18.56 -9.60
C LEU A 147 -15.78 -19.76 -10.46
N GLN A 148 -15.45 -20.99 -10.05
CA GLN A 148 -15.94 -22.22 -10.70
C GLN A 148 -17.45 -22.42 -10.59
N ASP A 149 -18.10 -21.87 -9.56
CA ASP A 149 -19.55 -22.02 -9.37
C ASP A 149 -20.36 -21.01 -10.19
N THR A 150 -19.75 -19.89 -10.56
CA THR A 150 -20.37 -18.88 -11.44
C THR A 150 -20.62 -19.46 -12.83
N SER A 151 -21.54 -18.89 -13.62
CA SER A 151 -21.76 -19.32 -15.01
C SER A 151 -20.85 -18.60 -16.03
N GLY A 152 -20.40 -17.39 -15.71
CA GLY A 152 -19.65 -16.50 -16.61
C GLY A 152 -18.17 -16.30 -16.27
N TYR A 153 -17.69 -16.74 -15.10
CA TYR A 153 -16.29 -16.57 -14.68
C TYR A 153 -15.55 -17.90 -14.41
N ARG A 154 -16.06 -19.06 -14.85
CA ARG A 154 -15.37 -20.38 -14.66
C ARG A 154 -13.97 -20.46 -15.27
N HIS A 155 -13.66 -19.61 -16.25
CA HIS A 155 -12.33 -19.52 -16.87
C HIS A 155 -11.36 -18.61 -16.12
N VAL A 156 -11.86 -17.82 -15.16
CA VAL A 156 -11.10 -16.83 -14.42
C VAL A 156 -10.31 -17.50 -13.30
N ARG A 157 -9.02 -17.17 -13.24
CA ARG A 157 -8.12 -17.55 -12.15
C ARG A 157 -7.72 -16.33 -11.33
N VAL A 158 -7.63 -16.52 -10.02
CA VAL A 158 -7.19 -15.54 -9.04
C VAL A 158 -5.66 -15.54 -9.01
N ASN A 159 -5.06 -14.67 -9.80
CA ASN A 159 -3.61 -14.62 -9.98
C ASN A 159 -3.13 -13.18 -10.25
N LEU A 160 -1.82 -12.94 -10.11
CA LEU A 160 -1.19 -11.66 -10.46
C LEU A 160 -0.73 -11.70 -11.92
N GLU A 161 -1.39 -10.95 -12.80
CA GLU A 161 -1.12 -11.02 -14.25
C GLU A 161 -0.96 -9.66 -14.93
N GLU A 162 -0.59 -9.72 -16.22
CA GLU A 162 -0.62 -8.57 -17.11
C GLU A 162 -2.06 -8.12 -17.34
N LEU A 163 -2.27 -6.83 -17.62
CA LEU A 163 -3.60 -6.30 -17.92
C LEU A 163 -4.15 -6.95 -19.21
N ASN A 164 -5.00 -7.96 -19.03
CA ASN A 164 -5.53 -8.86 -20.05
C ASN A 164 -7.02 -9.18 -19.76
N ASP A 165 -7.66 -9.96 -20.65
CA ASP A 165 -9.09 -10.30 -20.50
C ASP A 165 -9.40 -11.04 -19.19
N ASN A 166 -8.57 -12.01 -18.76
CA ASN A 166 -8.74 -12.71 -17.47
C ASN A 166 -8.65 -11.75 -16.29
N GLN A 167 -7.70 -10.82 -16.33
CA GLN A 167 -7.47 -9.88 -15.25
C GLN A 167 -8.61 -8.86 -15.14
N CYS A 168 -9.13 -8.38 -16.26
CA CYS A 168 -10.34 -7.56 -16.28
C CYS A 168 -11.60 -8.33 -15.87
N ASP A 169 -11.72 -9.61 -16.22
CA ASP A 169 -12.82 -10.46 -15.73
C ASP A 169 -12.74 -10.70 -14.22
N LEU A 170 -11.54 -10.90 -13.67
CA LEU A 170 -11.32 -11.02 -12.23
C LEU A 170 -11.73 -9.73 -11.50
N PHE A 171 -11.35 -8.56 -12.01
CA PHE A 171 -11.76 -7.27 -11.45
C PHE A 171 -13.30 -7.12 -11.47
N LEU A 172 -13.94 -7.44 -12.59
CA LEU A 172 -15.41 -7.42 -12.72
C LEU A 172 -16.12 -8.50 -11.89
N ALA A 173 -15.41 -9.52 -11.42
CA ALA A 173 -15.94 -10.55 -10.52
C ALA A 173 -15.81 -10.16 -9.04
N ILE A 174 -14.75 -9.43 -8.67
CA ILE A 174 -14.55 -8.87 -7.32
C ILE A 174 -15.61 -7.79 -7.05
N GLU A 175 -15.71 -6.80 -7.94
CA GLU A 175 -16.62 -5.65 -7.80
C GLU A 175 -18.06 -5.95 -8.25
N GLN A 176 -18.44 -7.23 -8.41
CA GLN A 176 -19.70 -7.56 -9.08
C GLN A 176 -20.93 -7.17 -8.23
N PRO A 177 -21.85 -6.32 -8.72
CA PRO A 177 -23.05 -5.96 -7.97
C PRO A 177 -23.94 -7.17 -7.65
N GLU A 178 -24.42 -7.28 -6.41
CA GLU A 178 -25.18 -8.44 -5.88
C GLU A 178 -26.18 -9.10 -6.85
N GLN A 179 -27.03 -8.30 -7.53
CA GLN A 179 -28.03 -8.84 -8.46
C GLN A 179 -27.40 -9.62 -9.62
N GLN A 180 -26.24 -9.18 -10.11
CA GLN A 180 -25.50 -9.86 -11.17
C GLN A 180 -24.84 -11.13 -10.62
N ALA A 181 -24.23 -11.08 -9.43
CA ALA A 181 -23.63 -12.25 -8.79
C ALA A 181 -24.67 -13.36 -8.49
N ARG A 182 -25.87 -13.00 -8.02
CA ARG A 182 -26.97 -13.95 -7.86
C ARG A 182 -27.39 -14.60 -9.18
N ALA A 183 -27.42 -13.84 -10.27
CA ALA A 183 -27.69 -14.39 -11.60
C ALA A 183 -26.56 -15.31 -12.10
N GLN A 184 -25.30 -14.97 -11.80
CA GLN A 184 -24.13 -15.80 -12.11
C GLN A 184 -24.16 -17.15 -11.39
N LEU A 185 -24.56 -17.15 -10.11
CA LEU A 185 -24.56 -18.32 -9.22
C LEU A 185 -25.87 -19.15 -9.27
N ALA A 186 -26.90 -18.71 -9.99
CA ALA A 186 -28.23 -19.34 -9.97
C ALA A 186 -28.25 -20.83 -10.37
N GLU A 187 -27.32 -21.28 -11.24
CA GLU A 187 -27.18 -22.72 -11.57
C GLU A 187 -26.68 -23.52 -10.37
N PHE A 188 -25.68 -23.00 -9.65
CA PHE A 188 -25.11 -23.63 -8.45
C PHE A 188 -26.09 -23.60 -7.28
N ASP A 189 -26.72 -22.45 -7.03
CA ASP A 189 -27.69 -22.24 -5.94
C ASP A 189 -28.90 -23.19 -6.03
N SER A 190 -29.28 -23.58 -7.26
CA SER A 190 -30.31 -24.60 -7.50
C SER A 190 -29.93 -26.03 -7.02
N GLN A 191 -28.65 -26.27 -6.75
CA GLN A 191 -28.07 -27.54 -6.29
C GLN A 191 -27.66 -27.47 -4.82
N ASP A 192 -27.00 -26.38 -4.41
CA ASP A 192 -26.60 -26.08 -3.05
C ASP A 192 -26.78 -24.59 -2.72
N HIS A 193 -27.87 -24.28 -2.03
CA HIS A 193 -28.23 -22.94 -1.55
C HIS A 193 -27.54 -22.57 -0.21
N THR A 194 -26.55 -23.34 0.25
CA THR A 194 -25.91 -23.17 1.57
C THR A 194 -24.47 -22.64 1.51
N LYS A 195 -23.81 -22.72 0.34
CA LYS A 195 -22.43 -22.22 0.15
C LYS A 195 -22.35 -20.68 0.12
N TYR A 196 -23.37 -20.02 -0.41
CA TYR A 196 -23.41 -18.58 -0.70
C TYR A 196 -24.56 -17.85 -0.01
N PHE A 197 -24.45 -16.52 0.05
CA PHE A 197 -25.50 -15.61 0.54
C PHE A 197 -26.14 -16.05 1.87
N PRO A 198 -25.35 -16.33 2.92
CA PRO A 198 -25.83 -16.91 4.16
C PRO A 198 -26.90 -16.06 4.86
N GLU A 199 -27.78 -16.72 5.62
CA GLU A 199 -28.67 -16.02 6.53
C GLU A 199 -27.93 -15.54 7.79
N VAL A 200 -28.35 -14.39 8.34
CA VAL A 200 -27.91 -13.92 9.65
C VAL A 200 -29.03 -14.15 10.66
N PRO A 201 -28.77 -14.78 11.82
CA PRO A 201 -27.47 -15.29 12.29
C PRO A 201 -27.02 -16.56 11.57
N LEU A 202 -25.71 -16.67 11.33
CA LEU A 202 -25.09 -17.78 10.59
C LEU A 202 -25.51 -19.16 11.14
N PRO A 203 -26.10 -20.05 10.31
CA PRO A 203 -26.51 -21.39 10.73
C PRO A 203 -25.38 -22.21 11.34
N GLY A 204 -25.61 -22.78 12.52
CA GLY A 204 -24.63 -23.60 13.22
C GLY A 204 -23.33 -22.87 13.60
N TRP A 205 -23.36 -21.54 13.76
CA TRP A 205 -22.24 -20.81 14.33
C TRP A 205 -22.10 -21.08 15.84
N THR A 206 -20.87 -21.05 16.36
CA THR A 206 -20.58 -21.23 17.79
C THR A 206 -19.47 -20.26 18.22
N PRO A 207 -19.29 -19.98 19.52
CA PRO A 207 -18.22 -19.09 20.00
C PRO A 207 -16.79 -19.58 19.69
N GLY A 208 -16.63 -20.85 19.32
CA GLY A 208 -15.34 -21.47 18.96
C GLY A 208 -15.03 -21.46 17.46
N LYS A 209 -15.89 -20.90 16.61
CA LYS A 209 -15.63 -20.72 15.17
C LYS A 209 -14.93 -19.38 14.90
N HIS A 210 -14.15 -19.34 13.83
CA HIS A 210 -13.27 -18.23 13.46
C HIS A 210 -13.47 -17.85 11.98
N VAL A 211 -12.71 -16.86 11.49
CA VAL A 211 -12.78 -16.36 10.10
C VAL A 211 -12.68 -17.46 9.02
N HIS A 212 -11.93 -18.54 9.29
CA HIS A 212 -11.82 -19.72 8.41
C HIS A 212 -13.06 -20.61 8.35
N ASP A 213 -13.99 -20.49 9.31
CA ASP A 213 -15.25 -21.25 9.36
C ASP A 213 -16.43 -20.52 8.69
N LEU A 214 -16.18 -19.32 8.13
CA LEU A 214 -17.21 -18.52 7.46
C LEU A 214 -17.68 -19.21 6.16
N PRO A 215 -18.99 -19.15 5.85
CA PRO A 215 -19.46 -19.41 4.49
C PRO A 215 -18.96 -18.31 3.53
N LEU A 216 -19.12 -18.53 2.23
CA LEU A 216 -18.84 -17.51 1.23
C LEU A 216 -20.04 -16.56 1.09
N PHE A 217 -19.79 -15.27 0.83
CA PHE A 217 -20.85 -14.26 0.83
C PHE A 217 -21.51 -14.00 -0.53
N GLY A 218 -20.88 -14.42 -1.63
CA GLY A 218 -21.32 -14.17 -3.00
C GLY A 218 -20.89 -12.81 -3.56
N THR A 219 -20.92 -11.74 -2.73
CA THR A 219 -20.36 -10.40 -3.03
C THR A 219 -19.80 -9.73 -1.77
N ILE A 220 -18.95 -8.72 -1.95
CA ILE A 220 -18.44 -7.86 -0.88
C ILE A 220 -19.60 -7.14 -0.18
N GLY A 221 -20.57 -6.62 -0.94
CA GLY A 221 -21.73 -5.91 -0.42
C GLY A 221 -22.65 -6.78 0.42
N TYR A 222 -22.87 -8.04 0.03
CA TYR A 222 -23.62 -8.97 0.87
C TYR A 222 -22.88 -9.35 2.17
N MET A 223 -21.54 -9.43 2.14
CA MET A 223 -20.73 -9.58 3.36
C MET A 223 -20.92 -8.38 4.31
N TYR A 224 -20.84 -7.15 3.79
CA TYR A 224 -21.11 -5.94 4.56
C TYR A 224 -22.57 -5.85 5.02
N GLU A 225 -23.53 -6.37 4.26
CA GLU A 225 -24.92 -6.47 4.70
C GLU A 225 -25.08 -7.45 5.86
N CYS A 226 -24.39 -8.60 5.81
CA CYS A 226 -24.31 -9.53 6.93
C CYS A 226 -23.69 -8.86 8.18
N TYR A 227 -22.64 -8.06 8.01
CA TYR A 227 -22.01 -7.29 9.10
C TYR A 227 -23.02 -6.28 9.70
N ALA A 228 -23.60 -5.40 8.87
CA ALA A 228 -24.60 -4.41 9.25
C ALA A 228 -25.78 -5.06 10.00
N ARG A 229 -26.24 -6.23 9.53
CA ARG A 229 -27.31 -6.98 10.16
C ARG A 229 -26.93 -7.56 11.52
N TYR A 230 -25.71 -8.08 11.66
CA TYR A 230 -25.22 -8.59 12.95
C TYR A 230 -25.16 -7.48 14.00
N ILE A 231 -24.57 -6.32 13.70
CA ILE A 231 -24.48 -5.21 14.65
C ILE A 231 -25.86 -4.63 15.02
N SER A 232 -26.87 -4.84 14.15
CA SER A 232 -28.27 -4.44 14.34
C SER A 232 -29.11 -5.40 15.20
N ILE A 233 -28.62 -6.60 15.53
CA ILE A 233 -29.34 -7.58 16.37
C ILE A 233 -29.71 -6.95 17.73
N GLU A 234 -30.98 -6.98 18.11
CA GLU A 234 -31.47 -6.56 19.43
C GLU A 234 -31.78 -7.77 20.33
N TYR A 235 -31.27 -7.72 21.56
CA TYR A 235 -31.39 -8.79 22.57
C TYR A 235 -32.60 -8.60 23.50
N THR A 236 -32.93 -9.63 24.26
CA THR A 236 -34.03 -9.61 25.26
C THR A 236 -33.91 -8.57 26.37
N ASP A 237 -32.76 -7.89 26.51
CA ASP A 237 -32.57 -6.76 27.45
C ASP A 237 -32.69 -5.38 26.77
N GLY A 238 -33.11 -5.33 25.50
CA GLY A 238 -33.32 -4.09 24.74
C GLY A 238 -32.03 -3.43 24.26
N GLN A 239 -30.88 -4.08 24.39
CA GLN A 239 -29.62 -3.60 23.81
C GLN A 239 -29.31 -4.33 22.49
N THR A 240 -28.62 -3.64 21.59
CA THR A 240 -28.16 -4.18 20.30
C THR A 240 -26.74 -4.73 20.39
N LEU A 241 -26.34 -5.63 19.48
CA LEU A 241 -24.98 -6.18 19.44
C LEU A 241 -23.93 -5.06 19.31
N TRP A 242 -24.23 -4.00 18.56
CA TRP A 242 -23.40 -2.78 18.54
C TRP A 242 -23.22 -2.17 19.95
N GLN A 243 -24.30 -1.95 20.70
CA GLN A 243 -24.25 -1.44 22.08
C GLN A 243 -23.48 -2.38 23.04
N LYS A 244 -23.47 -3.68 22.78
CA LYS A 244 -22.70 -4.66 23.56
C LYS A 244 -21.20 -4.65 23.27
N LEU A 245 -20.80 -4.27 22.06
CA LEU A 245 -19.42 -4.39 21.57
C LEU A 245 -18.68 -3.07 21.37
N PHE A 246 -19.39 -1.94 21.26
CA PHE A 246 -18.77 -0.66 20.92
C PHE A 246 -17.75 -0.20 21.98
N VAL A 247 -16.51 0.00 21.53
CA VAL A 247 -15.40 0.44 22.37
C VAL A 247 -15.18 1.93 22.21
N ASN A 248 -15.72 2.70 23.16
CA ASN A 248 -15.37 4.11 23.33
C ASN A 248 -13.85 4.26 23.48
N GLY A 249 -13.23 5.15 22.71
CA GLY A 249 -11.79 5.38 22.70
C GLY A 249 -10.97 4.26 22.08
N SER A 250 -11.59 3.42 21.22
CA SER A 250 -10.84 2.53 20.33
C SER A 250 -9.84 3.31 19.48
N VAL A 251 -8.73 2.67 19.09
CA VAL A 251 -7.76 3.26 18.17
C VAL A 251 -8.44 3.44 16.81
N GLN A 252 -8.29 4.62 16.22
CA GLN A 252 -8.91 5.00 14.95
C GLN A 252 -7.84 5.64 14.08
N GLN A 253 -7.70 5.19 12.84
CA GLN A 253 -6.66 5.68 11.95
C GLN A 253 -7.26 6.35 10.73
N ASP A 254 -6.67 7.49 10.35
CA ASP A 254 -7.13 8.28 9.22
C ASP A 254 -5.96 8.85 8.42
N MET A 255 -5.63 8.21 7.31
CA MET A 255 -4.65 8.71 6.35
C MET A 255 -5.26 9.75 5.39
N PHE A 256 -6.55 9.62 5.06
CA PHE A 256 -7.19 10.32 3.95
C PHE A 256 -7.88 11.63 4.34
N ASN A 257 -8.30 11.78 5.61
CA ASN A 257 -8.99 12.97 6.10
C ASN A 257 -8.21 13.72 7.20
N SER A 258 -7.17 13.11 7.79
CA SER A 258 -6.28 13.79 8.74
C SER A 258 -5.50 14.93 8.10
N ARG A 259 -5.53 16.11 8.71
CA ARG A 259 -4.76 17.26 8.24
C ARG A 259 -3.39 17.30 8.91
N VAL A 260 -2.35 17.01 8.13
CA VAL A 260 -0.95 17.01 8.57
C VAL A 260 -0.08 17.84 7.63
N GLN A 261 1.17 18.09 7.99
CA GLN A 261 2.07 18.85 7.11
C GLN A 261 2.37 18.05 5.83
N GLY A 262 1.97 18.60 4.67
CA GLY A 262 2.05 17.92 3.38
C GLY A 262 0.74 17.25 2.93
N HIS A 263 -0.27 17.20 3.80
CA HIS A 263 -1.62 16.73 3.52
C HIS A 263 -2.60 17.66 4.26
N ALA A 264 -2.77 18.86 3.70
CA ALA A 264 -3.36 20.01 4.37
C ALA A 264 -4.90 20.02 4.31
N ARG A 265 -5.50 19.23 3.43
CA ARG A 265 -6.96 19.10 3.29
C ARG A 265 -7.38 17.68 3.62
N ALA A 266 -8.69 17.50 3.75
CA ALA A 266 -9.28 16.16 3.84
C ALA A 266 -9.65 15.77 2.41
N GLU A 267 -9.24 14.60 1.94
CA GLU A 267 -9.49 14.16 0.57
C GLU A 267 -10.97 13.83 0.35
N PHE A 268 -11.65 13.28 1.37
CA PHE A 268 -13.08 12.96 1.35
C PHE A 268 -13.82 13.88 2.35
N PRO A 269 -13.83 15.21 2.16
CA PRO A 269 -14.19 16.18 3.20
C PRO A 269 -15.68 16.18 3.59
N ARG A 270 -16.51 15.39 2.88
CA ARG A 270 -17.95 15.22 3.12
C ARG A 270 -18.29 13.90 3.80
N PHE A 271 -17.30 13.05 4.02
CA PHE A 271 -17.47 11.72 4.60
C PHE A 271 -16.31 11.42 5.55
N ASP A 272 -16.64 11.30 6.84
CA ASP A 272 -15.67 11.07 7.90
C ASP A 272 -15.57 9.57 8.22
N THR A 273 -14.32 9.10 8.25
CA THR A 273 -13.87 7.71 8.22
C THR A 273 -13.48 7.14 9.59
N CYS A 274 -13.66 7.90 10.67
CA CYS A 274 -13.29 7.52 12.04
C CYS A 274 -14.42 7.74 13.04
N PHE A 275 -14.46 6.94 14.11
CA PHE A 275 -15.29 7.24 15.28
C PHE A 275 -14.68 8.38 16.10
N GLY A 276 -15.11 9.61 15.84
CA GLY A 276 -14.60 10.82 16.50
C GLY A 276 -15.16 11.04 17.91
N PRO A 277 -14.80 12.14 18.60
CA PRO A 277 -15.30 12.46 19.95
C PRO A 277 -16.82 12.53 20.06
N GLN A 278 -17.50 12.95 19.00
CA GLN A 278 -18.97 12.97 18.89
C GLN A 278 -19.61 11.58 18.82
N ASP A 279 -18.85 10.58 18.37
CA ASP A 279 -19.32 9.20 18.19
C ASP A 279 -19.06 8.33 19.42
N GLN A 280 -18.51 8.89 20.51
CA GLN A 280 -18.21 8.17 21.76
C GLN A 280 -19.45 7.95 22.64
N ASP A 281 -20.58 7.61 22.01
CA ASP A 281 -21.91 7.58 22.61
C ASP A 281 -22.23 6.27 23.36
N GLY A 282 -21.32 5.29 23.37
CA GLY A 282 -21.56 3.97 23.96
C GLY A 282 -22.45 3.06 23.11
N GLY A 283 -22.33 3.14 21.78
CA GLY A 283 -23.03 2.28 20.83
C GLY A 283 -24.45 2.77 20.49
N GLN A 284 -24.77 4.04 20.73
CA GLN A 284 -26.08 4.61 20.46
C GLN A 284 -26.22 4.99 18.98
N THR A 285 -27.22 5.81 18.64
CA THR A 285 -27.55 6.16 17.25
C THR A 285 -26.40 6.79 16.48
N GLY A 286 -25.53 7.59 17.11
CA GLY A 286 -24.43 8.28 16.44
C GLY A 286 -23.39 7.31 15.91
N SER A 287 -22.75 6.56 16.83
CA SER A 287 -21.78 5.52 16.46
C SER A 287 -22.37 4.43 15.58
N PHE A 288 -23.62 4.03 15.81
CA PHE A 288 -24.26 3.02 14.98
C PHE A 288 -24.44 3.51 13.54
N ASN A 289 -25.00 4.72 13.35
CA ASN A 289 -25.18 5.28 12.01
C ASN A 289 -23.84 5.53 11.33
N LYS A 290 -22.83 5.94 12.09
CA LYS A 290 -21.44 6.08 11.61
C LYS A 290 -20.87 4.77 11.04
N ALA A 291 -21.10 3.64 11.73
CA ALA A 291 -20.70 2.33 11.22
C ALA A 291 -21.41 1.96 9.92
N ILE A 292 -22.73 2.19 9.84
CA ILE A 292 -23.54 1.98 8.64
C ILE A 292 -23.10 2.89 7.48
N ASP A 293 -22.81 4.17 7.76
CA ASP A 293 -22.35 5.15 6.76
C ASP A 293 -20.96 4.78 6.21
N MET A 294 -20.08 4.13 6.99
CA MET A 294 -18.81 3.58 6.49
C MET A 294 -19.00 2.35 5.61
N MET A 295 -19.81 1.38 6.03
CA MET A 295 -20.12 0.20 5.20
C MET A 295 -20.85 0.60 3.90
N ALA A 296 -21.67 1.65 3.93
CA ALA A 296 -22.33 2.22 2.76
C ALA A 296 -21.33 2.87 1.78
N ALA A 297 -20.34 3.62 2.27
CA ALA A 297 -19.33 4.24 1.42
C ALA A 297 -18.46 3.21 0.67
N ILE A 298 -18.09 2.10 1.33
CA ILE A 298 -17.35 0.99 0.71
C ILE A 298 -18.17 0.38 -0.45
N THR A 299 -19.39 -0.06 -0.15
CA THR A 299 -20.28 -0.73 -1.11
C THR A 299 -20.81 0.17 -2.24
N ASP A 300 -20.87 1.49 -2.00
CA ASP A 300 -21.19 2.49 -3.03
C ASP A 300 -20.01 2.77 -3.97
N GLN A 301 -18.78 2.79 -3.46
CA GLN A 301 -17.58 2.97 -4.30
C GLN A 301 -17.25 1.71 -5.12
N GLY A 302 -17.38 0.51 -4.56
CA GLY A 302 -17.11 -0.77 -5.26
C GLY A 302 -18.21 -1.16 -6.26
N GLU A 303 -19.41 -1.43 -5.76
CA GLU A 303 -20.55 -2.01 -6.51
C GLU A 303 -21.62 -1.00 -6.95
N GLY A 304 -21.48 0.29 -6.60
CA GLY A 304 -22.45 1.33 -6.95
C GLY A 304 -23.76 1.30 -6.16
N SER A 305 -23.80 0.67 -4.96
CA SER A 305 -25.04 0.47 -4.20
C SER A 305 -24.92 0.55 -2.67
N GLU A 306 -25.06 1.76 -2.12
CA GLU A 306 -25.27 2.00 -0.67
C GLU A 306 -26.56 1.37 -0.07
N ALA A 307 -27.55 1.06 -0.92
CA ALA A 307 -28.96 0.99 -0.50
C ALA A 307 -29.32 -0.21 0.40
N ALA A 308 -28.63 -1.34 0.25
CA ALA A 308 -28.77 -2.52 1.10
C ALA A 308 -28.27 -2.27 2.53
N ILE A 309 -27.27 -1.39 2.67
CA ILE A 309 -26.65 -1.01 3.95
C ILE A 309 -27.41 0.14 4.61
N GLN A 310 -27.68 1.22 3.86
CA GLN A 310 -28.33 2.45 4.36
C GLN A 310 -29.71 2.22 5.01
N ARG A 311 -30.40 1.12 4.70
CA ARG A 311 -31.67 0.76 5.34
C ARG A 311 -31.56 0.42 6.83
N TYR A 312 -30.38 0.04 7.32
CA TYR A 312 -30.12 -0.24 8.73
C TYR A 312 -30.00 1.03 9.57
N ARG A 313 -29.68 2.17 8.94
CA ARG A 313 -29.48 3.47 9.59
C ARG A 313 -30.71 3.88 10.41
N ARG A 314 -30.46 4.22 11.67
CA ARG A 314 -31.48 4.69 12.63
C ARG A 314 -31.86 6.15 12.30
N ASP A 315 -33.11 6.51 12.55
CA ASP A 315 -33.70 7.84 12.28
C ASP A 315 -33.70 8.25 10.78
N ALA A 316 -34.52 7.52 10.00
CA ALA A 316 -34.56 7.47 8.53
C ALA A 316 -35.10 8.73 7.79
N ALA A 317 -34.69 9.94 8.17
CA ALA A 317 -35.17 11.19 7.57
C ALA A 317 -34.62 11.51 6.16
N GLN A 318 -33.60 10.78 5.69
CA GLN A 318 -33.00 10.94 4.36
C GLN A 318 -32.74 9.56 3.74
N ARG A 319 -33.18 9.35 2.49
CA ARG A 319 -32.97 8.12 1.73
C ARG A 319 -32.72 8.41 0.24
N LEU A 320 -31.67 7.77 -0.28
CA LEU A 320 -31.41 7.41 -1.68
C LEU A 320 -31.13 8.56 -2.68
N MET A 321 -29.87 8.68 -3.08
CA MET A 321 -29.46 8.97 -4.47
C MET A 321 -28.39 7.95 -4.91
N ALA A 322 -27.83 8.03 -6.13
CA ALA A 322 -26.66 7.19 -6.46
C ALA A 322 -25.39 7.92 -6.09
N VAL A 323 -24.33 7.16 -5.77
CA VAL A 323 -22.98 7.61 -5.42
C VAL A 323 -22.99 9.04 -4.96
N GLN A 324 -23.40 9.23 -3.70
CA GLN A 324 -23.58 10.56 -3.12
C GLN A 324 -22.34 11.38 -3.46
N PRO A 325 -22.48 12.67 -3.82
CA PRO A 325 -21.33 13.56 -3.92
C PRO A 325 -20.46 13.54 -2.65
N ASP A 326 -21.04 13.10 -1.53
CA ASP A 326 -20.43 13.04 -0.21
C ASP A 326 -19.36 11.95 -0.03
N TYR A 327 -19.47 10.80 -0.73
CA TYR A 327 -18.47 9.70 -0.65
C TYR A 327 -17.32 9.83 -1.66
N ARG A 328 -17.15 11.00 -2.30
CA ARG A 328 -16.15 11.20 -3.35
C ARG A 328 -15.03 12.14 -2.91
N GLU A 329 -13.85 11.89 -3.46
CA GLU A 329 -12.70 12.75 -3.34
C GLU A 329 -12.96 14.19 -3.84
N ASP A 330 -12.35 15.16 -3.17
CA ASP A 330 -12.39 16.57 -3.57
C ASP A 330 -11.16 16.94 -4.39
N LEU A 331 -11.38 17.36 -5.65
CA LEU A 331 -10.30 17.74 -6.57
C LEU A 331 -9.39 18.84 -6.00
N ALA A 332 -9.94 19.79 -5.23
CA ALA A 332 -9.18 20.89 -4.67
C ALA A 332 -8.42 20.49 -3.39
N ALA A 333 -8.80 19.40 -2.72
CA ALA A 333 -7.97 18.70 -1.74
C ALA A 333 -6.80 18.00 -2.45
N LEU A 334 -7.10 17.15 -3.43
CA LEU A 334 -6.09 16.38 -4.14
C LEU A 334 -5.04 17.27 -4.85
N GLN A 335 -5.44 18.37 -5.48
CA GLN A 335 -4.52 19.31 -6.11
C GLN A 335 -3.63 20.07 -5.10
N CYS A 336 -4.07 20.21 -3.85
CA CYS A 336 -3.30 20.83 -2.78
C CYS A 336 -2.23 19.86 -2.23
N ASP A 337 -2.62 18.60 -2.05
CA ASP A 337 -1.85 17.63 -1.28
C ASP A 337 -0.95 16.73 -2.17
N TYR A 338 -1.28 16.62 -3.47
CA TYR A 338 -0.47 15.92 -4.48
C TYR A 338 0.05 16.85 -5.59
N PRO A 339 0.88 17.87 -5.29
CA PRO A 339 1.43 18.76 -6.31
C PRO A 339 2.37 18.01 -7.25
N SER A 340 2.20 18.22 -8.56
CA SER A 340 3.11 17.69 -9.58
C SER A 340 4.09 18.75 -10.09
N TYR A 341 5.22 18.28 -10.63
CA TYR A 341 6.26 19.14 -11.18
C TYR A 341 6.61 18.75 -12.61
N ALA A 342 7.15 19.72 -13.35
CA ALA A 342 7.72 19.56 -14.68
C ALA A 342 9.22 19.20 -14.61
N ASN A 343 9.82 18.91 -15.76
CA ASN A 343 11.22 18.45 -15.88
C ASN A 343 12.30 19.42 -15.36
N ASN A 344 11.94 20.69 -15.19
CA ASN A 344 12.80 21.72 -14.62
C ASN A 344 12.41 22.10 -13.17
N GLY A 345 11.68 21.22 -12.47
CA GLY A 345 11.27 21.39 -11.08
C GLY A 345 10.25 22.50 -10.82
N LYS A 346 9.62 23.05 -11.87
CA LYS A 346 8.51 24.02 -11.76
C LYS A 346 7.18 23.31 -11.54
N ASP A 347 6.24 24.01 -10.90
CA ASP A 347 4.88 23.51 -10.65
C ASP A 347 4.19 23.13 -11.97
N ALA A 348 3.42 22.04 -11.94
CA ALA A 348 2.67 21.49 -13.06
C ALA A 348 1.27 21.02 -12.60
N GLU A 349 0.39 20.69 -13.54
CA GLU A 349 -0.92 20.12 -13.24
C GLU A 349 -0.77 18.78 -12.51
N SER A 350 -1.48 18.62 -11.39
CA SER A 350 -1.39 17.42 -10.56
C SER A 350 -1.85 16.18 -11.32
N ARG A 351 -0.93 15.23 -11.52
CA ARG A 351 -1.20 13.97 -12.21
C ARG A 351 -2.09 13.06 -11.36
N ASP A 352 -1.80 12.95 -10.07
CA ASP A 352 -2.53 12.09 -9.14
C ASP A 352 -3.94 12.63 -8.88
N ALA A 353 -4.10 13.95 -8.76
CA ALA A 353 -5.41 14.55 -8.54
C ALA A 353 -6.37 14.28 -9.71
N GLN A 354 -5.90 14.46 -10.96
CA GLN A 354 -6.73 14.16 -12.14
C GLN A 354 -6.95 12.65 -12.30
N ALA A 355 -5.90 11.84 -12.10
CA ALA A 355 -6.00 10.37 -12.19
C ALA A 355 -7.05 9.78 -11.23
N ARG A 356 -7.17 10.33 -10.03
CA ARG A 356 -8.17 9.93 -9.03
C ARG A 356 -9.56 10.52 -9.36
N HIS A 357 -9.64 11.84 -9.50
CA HIS A 357 -10.92 12.56 -9.63
C HIS A 357 -11.68 12.29 -10.94
N ASP A 358 -11.01 12.09 -12.08
CA ASP A 358 -11.69 12.00 -13.38
C ASP A 358 -12.62 10.77 -13.49
N SER A 359 -12.27 9.67 -12.82
CA SER A 359 -13.09 8.45 -12.72
C SER A 359 -13.98 8.38 -11.47
N ALA A 360 -13.80 9.29 -10.50
CA ALA A 360 -14.57 9.37 -9.25
C ALA A 360 -16.12 9.32 -9.42
N PRO A 361 -16.74 9.74 -10.54
CA PRO A 361 -18.18 9.61 -10.71
C PRO A 361 -18.74 8.21 -10.91
N PHE A 362 -17.89 7.24 -11.22
CA PHE A 362 -18.22 5.85 -11.50
C PHE A 362 -17.77 4.95 -10.34
N ASP A 363 -18.50 3.88 -10.07
CA ASP A 363 -18.08 2.81 -9.17
C ASP A 363 -16.94 1.96 -9.76
N HIS A 364 -16.35 1.06 -8.97
CA HIS A 364 -15.20 0.26 -9.41
C HIS A 364 -15.58 -0.74 -10.51
N TYR A 365 -16.77 -1.33 -10.44
CA TYR A 365 -17.30 -2.20 -11.50
C TYR A 365 -17.39 -1.48 -12.86
N GLU A 366 -17.99 -0.28 -12.89
CA GLU A 366 -18.09 0.58 -14.07
C GLU A 366 -16.69 1.00 -14.57
N ARG A 367 -15.78 1.36 -13.65
CA ARG A 367 -14.37 1.69 -13.97
C ARG A 367 -13.63 0.53 -14.63
N PHE A 368 -13.70 -0.67 -14.07
CA PHE A 368 -13.07 -1.85 -14.66
C PHE A 368 -13.75 -2.27 -15.97
N GLY A 369 -15.06 -2.04 -16.12
CA GLY A 369 -15.77 -2.16 -17.40
C GLY A 369 -15.20 -1.23 -18.47
N HIS A 370 -14.88 0.02 -18.12
CA HIS A 370 -14.19 0.95 -19.01
C HIS A 370 -12.77 0.49 -19.35
N VAL A 371 -11.99 -0.02 -18.39
CA VAL A 371 -10.64 -0.58 -18.64
C VAL A 371 -10.72 -1.76 -19.59
N LYS A 372 -11.65 -2.70 -19.39
CA LYS A 372 -11.86 -3.85 -20.28
C LYS A 372 -12.18 -3.42 -21.71
N ALA A 373 -12.99 -2.38 -21.87
CA ALA A 373 -13.31 -1.81 -23.19
C ALA A 373 -12.13 -1.12 -23.91
N MET A 374 -11.00 -0.88 -23.22
CA MET A 374 -9.77 -0.36 -23.82
C MET A 374 -8.78 -1.46 -24.28
N LEU A 375 -9.06 -2.73 -24.00
CA LEU A 375 -8.19 -3.83 -24.41
C LEU A 375 -8.19 -4.05 -25.94
N PRO A 376 -7.05 -4.46 -26.53
CA PRO A 376 -5.75 -4.67 -25.91
C PRO A 376 -4.98 -3.36 -25.71
N VAL A 377 -4.36 -3.19 -24.54
CA VAL A 377 -3.37 -2.14 -24.27
C VAL A 377 -1.95 -2.71 -24.30
N LYS A 378 -0.92 -1.88 -24.49
CA LYS A 378 0.48 -2.34 -24.39
C LYS A 378 0.84 -2.72 -22.96
N THR A 379 1.30 -3.95 -22.77
CA THR A 379 1.86 -4.45 -21.51
C THR A 379 3.34 -4.77 -21.66
N TRP A 380 4.07 -4.77 -20.55
CA TRP A 380 5.46 -5.22 -20.51
C TRP A 380 5.60 -6.67 -20.99
N ALA A 381 4.67 -7.55 -20.60
CA ALA A 381 4.66 -8.93 -21.06
C ALA A 381 4.58 -9.04 -22.59
N GLY A 382 3.69 -8.27 -23.23
CA GLY A 382 3.62 -8.18 -24.70
C GLY A 382 4.93 -7.68 -25.33
N TRP A 383 5.49 -6.59 -24.80
CA TRP A 383 6.77 -6.03 -25.25
C TRP A 383 7.94 -7.02 -25.09
N HIS A 384 7.99 -7.79 -24.00
CA HIS A 384 8.99 -8.85 -23.80
C HIS A 384 8.80 -10.02 -24.77
N ARG A 385 7.54 -10.40 -25.05
CA ARG A 385 7.13 -11.47 -25.97
C ARG A 385 7.47 -11.16 -27.44
N GLU A 386 7.47 -9.88 -27.82
CA GLU A 386 7.98 -9.38 -29.10
C GLU A 386 9.51 -9.46 -29.24
N GLY A 387 10.25 -9.88 -28.19
CA GLY A 387 11.71 -10.00 -28.22
C GLY A 387 12.45 -8.67 -28.00
N GLN A 388 11.75 -7.61 -27.60
CA GLN A 388 12.30 -6.27 -27.45
C GLN A 388 13.36 -6.19 -26.33
N ARG A 389 14.18 -5.13 -26.40
CA ARG A 389 15.32 -4.86 -25.50
C ARG A 389 15.33 -3.40 -25.10
N TRP A 390 15.80 -3.12 -23.88
CA TRP A 390 15.95 -1.75 -23.38
C TRP A 390 17.03 -1.00 -24.16
N SER A 391 16.80 0.30 -24.39
CA SER A 391 17.76 1.18 -25.07
C SER A 391 17.82 2.54 -24.38
N GLU A 392 18.91 3.28 -24.60
CA GLU A 392 19.09 4.65 -24.07
C GLU A 392 17.95 5.60 -24.47
N ALA A 393 17.43 5.44 -25.69
CA ALA A 393 16.32 6.24 -26.22
C ALA A 393 14.98 5.99 -25.49
N MET A 394 14.80 4.85 -24.83
CA MET A 394 13.63 4.61 -23.97
C MET A 394 13.77 5.25 -22.58
N LEU A 395 14.99 5.61 -22.18
CA LEU A 395 15.31 6.16 -20.86
C LEU A 395 15.61 7.68 -20.90
N THR A 396 15.26 8.33 -22.02
CA THR A 396 15.50 9.76 -22.31
C THR A 396 14.34 10.38 -23.09
N ASN A 397 14.24 11.71 -23.11
CA ASN A 397 13.38 12.47 -24.03
C ASN A 397 14.14 13.69 -24.62
N GLU A 398 13.46 14.56 -25.37
CA GLU A 398 14.10 15.68 -26.08
C GLU A 398 14.80 16.72 -25.19
N ARG A 399 14.60 16.66 -23.86
CA ARG A 399 15.29 17.52 -22.90
C ARG A 399 16.56 16.92 -22.31
N TYR A 400 16.84 15.63 -22.54
CA TYR A 400 18.03 15.01 -21.99
C TYR A 400 19.29 15.61 -22.63
N ASN A 401 20.15 16.19 -21.80
CA ASN A 401 21.42 16.75 -22.24
C ASN A 401 22.59 16.08 -21.49
N PRO A 402 23.38 15.20 -22.14
CA PRO A 402 24.49 14.52 -21.50
C PRO A 402 25.63 15.47 -21.09
N ALA A 403 25.69 16.71 -21.57
CA ALA A 403 26.68 17.69 -21.14
C ALA A 403 26.37 18.28 -19.74
N THR A 404 25.09 18.38 -19.38
CA THR A 404 24.63 18.95 -18.09
C THR A 404 24.09 17.91 -17.12
N ALA A 405 23.82 16.69 -17.57
CA ALA A 405 23.43 15.58 -16.71
C ALA A 405 24.52 15.25 -15.66
N PRO A 406 24.16 14.90 -14.41
CA PRO A 406 25.12 14.61 -13.36
C PRO A 406 26.05 13.46 -13.72
N LYS A 407 27.30 13.54 -13.26
CA LYS A 407 28.38 12.58 -13.54
C LYS A 407 28.63 11.58 -12.41
N ASN A 408 27.96 11.78 -11.27
CA ASN A 408 27.98 10.91 -10.09
C ASN A 408 26.81 9.90 -10.07
N ILE A 409 26.20 9.63 -11.22
CA ILE A 409 25.15 8.63 -11.43
C ILE A 409 25.36 7.93 -12.79
N PRO A 410 24.87 6.69 -12.99
CA PRO A 410 24.97 5.98 -14.27
C PRO A 410 24.35 6.76 -15.43
N ALA A 411 24.88 6.59 -16.64
CA ALA A 411 24.24 7.10 -17.86
C ALA A 411 22.98 6.27 -18.19
N PRO A 412 22.01 6.80 -18.95
CA PRO A 412 20.82 6.03 -19.31
C PRO A 412 21.16 4.78 -20.15
N ALA A 413 22.27 4.79 -20.91
CA ALA A 413 22.81 3.60 -21.58
C ALA A 413 23.25 2.49 -20.59
N ASP A 414 23.84 2.85 -19.44
CA ASP A 414 24.25 1.87 -18.41
C ASP A 414 23.04 1.21 -17.77
N VAL A 415 22.00 2.01 -17.49
CA VAL A 415 20.71 1.55 -16.95
C VAL A 415 20.01 0.60 -17.93
N ALA A 416 19.94 0.96 -19.22
CA ALA A 416 19.41 0.08 -20.27
C ALA A 416 20.21 -1.23 -20.38
N GLY A 417 21.54 -1.15 -20.29
CA GLY A 417 22.42 -2.31 -20.25
C GLY A 417 22.14 -3.23 -19.06
N ALA A 418 21.94 -2.67 -17.88
CA ALA A 418 21.63 -3.41 -16.65
C ALA A 418 20.25 -4.10 -16.72
N LEU A 419 19.22 -3.40 -17.18
CA LEU A 419 17.87 -3.97 -17.39
C LEU A 419 17.92 -5.19 -18.32
N ASN A 420 18.69 -5.10 -19.42
CA ASN A 420 18.88 -6.22 -20.34
C ASN A 420 19.70 -7.38 -19.73
N ARG A 421 20.73 -7.10 -18.92
CA ARG A 421 21.51 -8.14 -18.23
C ARG A 421 20.69 -8.87 -17.16
N LEU A 422 19.84 -8.17 -16.42
CA LEU A 422 18.90 -8.78 -15.48
C LEU A 422 17.90 -9.71 -16.19
N LYS A 423 17.37 -9.29 -17.36
CA LYS A 423 16.51 -10.11 -18.23
C LYS A 423 17.20 -11.42 -18.66
N ASP A 424 18.50 -11.36 -18.95
CA ASP A 424 19.29 -12.52 -19.41
C ASP A 424 19.83 -13.39 -18.25
N THR A 425 19.72 -12.94 -17.00
CA THR A 425 20.27 -13.63 -15.82
C THR A 425 19.28 -14.65 -15.24
N SER A 426 19.73 -15.89 -15.06
CA SER A 426 18.96 -16.93 -14.39
C SER A 426 18.74 -16.60 -12.91
N GLY A 427 17.51 -16.73 -12.41
CA GLY A 427 17.17 -16.48 -11.01
C GLY A 427 16.69 -15.07 -10.70
N THR A 428 16.72 -14.13 -11.65
CA THR A 428 16.21 -12.76 -11.48
C THR A 428 14.75 -12.75 -10.99
N LEU A 429 13.89 -13.63 -11.51
CA LEU A 429 12.49 -13.72 -11.05
C LEU A 429 12.39 -14.08 -9.56
N GLY A 430 13.17 -15.06 -9.08
CA GLY A 430 13.17 -15.45 -7.67
C GLY A 430 13.63 -14.31 -6.77
N MET A 431 14.73 -13.65 -7.15
CA MET A 431 15.25 -12.46 -6.44
C MET A 431 14.20 -11.33 -6.37
N LEU A 432 13.57 -10.96 -7.48
CA LEU A 432 12.58 -9.89 -7.53
C LEU A 432 11.27 -10.28 -6.81
N SER A 433 10.90 -11.56 -6.85
CA SER A 433 9.74 -12.08 -6.11
C SER A 433 9.96 -11.95 -4.60
N THR A 434 11.10 -12.40 -4.07
CA THR A 434 11.43 -12.23 -2.65
C THR A 434 11.52 -10.76 -2.23
N VAL A 435 12.05 -9.87 -3.09
CA VAL A 435 12.07 -8.42 -2.83
C VAL A 435 10.65 -7.85 -2.75
N ALA A 436 9.75 -8.24 -3.65
CA ALA A 436 8.35 -7.80 -3.64
C ALA A 436 7.59 -8.35 -2.41
N THR A 437 7.72 -9.64 -2.10
CA THR A 437 7.08 -10.25 -0.92
C THR A 437 7.58 -9.63 0.38
N GLY A 438 8.89 -9.41 0.55
CA GLY A 438 9.46 -8.75 1.73
C GLY A 438 9.02 -7.28 1.88
N ALA A 439 8.88 -6.56 0.77
CA ALA A 439 8.32 -5.20 0.77
C ALA A 439 6.87 -5.16 1.28
N ILE A 440 6.01 -6.06 0.77
CA ILE A 440 4.61 -6.16 1.17
C ILE A 440 4.49 -6.63 2.63
N TYR A 441 5.26 -7.65 3.02
CA TYR A 441 5.28 -8.15 4.38
C TYR A 441 5.65 -7.05 5.40
N GLY A 442 6.68 -6.25 5.10
CA GLY A 442 7.08 -5.12 5.94
C GLY A 442 6.00 -4.04 6.07
N ILE A 443 5.11 -3.90 5.09
CA ILE A 443 3.92 -3.05 5.22
C ILE A 443 2.92 -3.73 6.16
N THR A 444 2.50 -4.97 5.87
CA THR A 444 1.47 -5.67 6.65
C THR A 444 1.85 -5.84 8.12
N SER A 445 3.13 -6.11 8.43
CA SER A 445 3.62 -6.22 9.81
C SER A 445 3.56 -4.90 10.59
N VAL A 446 3.59 -3.74 9.89
CA VAL A 446 3.37 -2.42 10.51
C VAL A 446 1.87 -2.17 10.69
N LEU A 447 1.02 -2.58 9.74
CA LEU A 447 -0.44 -2.46 9.85
C LEU A 447 -1.01 -3.25 11.03
N ASP A 448 -0.47 -4.45 11.32
CA ASP A 448 -0.78 -5.25 12.52
C ASP A 448 -0.60 -4.47 13.85
N GLN A 449 0.27 -3.44 13.87
CA GLN A 449 0.49 -2.58 15.03
C GLN A 449 -0.21 -1.22 14.93
N TYR A 450 -0.45 -0.74 13.70
CA TYR A 450 -0.99 0.59 13.42
C TYR A 450 -2.38 0.81 14.06
N TRP A 451 -3.27 -0.18 13.97
CA TRP A 451 -4.58 -0.17 14.65
C TRP A 451 -4.56 -0.60 16.13
N LEU A 452 -3.38 -0.87 16.69
CA LEU A 452 -3.17 -1.10 18.13
C LEU A 452 -2.56 0.12 18.83
N ASN A 453 -2.02 1.09 18.09
CA ASN A 453 -1.32 2.24 18.65
C ASN A 453 -1.54 3.51 17.83
N GLN A 454 -2.34 4.43 18.38
CA GLN A 454 -2.66 5.75 17.84
C GLN A 454 -1.44 6.66 17.55
N GLN A 455 -0.24 6.30 18.04
CA GLN A 455 1.00 7.06 17.84
C GLN A 455 1.92 6.48 16.75
N LEU A 456 1.51 5.40 16.06
CA LEU A 456 2.21 4.91 14.88
C LEU A 456 1.73 5.64 13.63
N ASP A 457 2.64 5.82 12.67
CA ASP A 457 2.39 6.51 11.40
C ASP A 457 2.02 5.54 10.27
N PHE A 458 1.27 6.06 9.29
CA PHE A 458 1.10 5.51 7.94
C PHE A 458 2.43 4.99 7.34
N PRO A 459 2.68 3.70 6.99
CA PRO A 459 3.86 3.30 6.18
C PRO A 459 3.83 3.79 4.72
N TYR A 460 3.40 5.03 4.45
CA TYR A 460 3.16 5.57 3.10
C TYR A 460 4.36 5.47 2.13
N PRO A 461 5.60 5.86 2.51
CA PRO A 461 6.75 5.71 1.60
C PRO A 461 7.04 4.25 1.21
N SER A 462 6.59 3.31 2.05
CA SER A 462 6.77 1.87 1.85
C SER A 462 5.83 1.32 0.80
N MET A 463 4.59 1.84 0.73
CA MET A 463 3.62 1.55 -0.33
C MET A 463 4.19 1.95 -1.70
N VAL A 464 4.69 3.19 -1.82
CA VAL A 464 5.32 3.70 -3.04
C VAL A 464 6.52 2.83 -3.43
N GLY A 465 7.41 2.54 -2.46
CA GLY A 465 8.56 1.67 -2.68
C GLY A 465 8.19 0.25 -3.13
N ALA A 466 7.11 -0.33 -2.61
CA ALA A 466 6.60 -1.64 -3.02
C ALA A 466 6.07 -1.62 -4.46
N GLY A 467 5.39 -0.55 -4.87
CA GLY A 467 4.99 -0.32 -6.26
C GLY A 467 6.18 -0.35 -7.23
N ASP A 468 7.27 0.36 -6.93
CA ASP A 468 8.51 0.30 -7.70
C ASP A 468 9.10 -1.12 -7.80
N ARG A 469 8.94 -1.96 -6.77
CA ARG A 469 9.42 -3.36 -6.80
C ARG A 469 8.52 -4.30 -7.61
N MET A 470 7.23 -4.04 -7.70
CA MET A 470 6.36 -4.72 -8.66
C MET A 470 6.67 -4.26 -10.10
N ALA A 471 6.80 -2.94 -10.31
CA ALA A 471 7.07 -2.35 -11.61
C ALA A 471 8.39 -2.83 -12.22
N ILE A 472 9.46 -2.96 -11.43
CA ILE A 472 10.75 -3.45 -11.94
C ILE A 472 10.69 -4.92 -12.36
N CYS A 473 9.83 -5.76 -11.75
CA CYS A 473 9.63 -7.14 -12.19
C CYS A 473 9.04 -7.19 -13.60
N TRP A 474 7.97 -6.43 -13.83
CA TRP A 474 7.38 -6.26 -15.16
C TRP A 474 8.37 -5.69 -16.18
N ALA A 475 9.05 -4.61 -15.85
CA ALA A 475 10.00 -3.94 -16.74
C ALA A 475 11.23 -4.80 -17.12
N VAL A 476 11.66 -5.73 -16.26
CA VAL A 476 12.84 -6.56 -16.50
C VAL A 476 12.48 -7.91 -17.12
N LEU A 477 11.33 -8.49 -16.78
CA LEU A 477 10.99 -9.87 -17.12
C LEU A 477 9.72 -10.03 -17.94
N GLY A 478 8.87 -8.99 -18.01
CA GLY A 478 7.52 -9.08 -18.56
C GLY A 478 6.61 -10.03 -17.76
N GLN A 479 6.86 -10.17 -16.45
CA GLN A 479 6.19 -11.11 -15.55
C GLN A 479 5.89 -10.47 -14.19
N ALA A 480 4.83 -10.93 -13.52
CA ALA A 480 4.52 -10.58 -12.15
C ALA A 480 5.55 -11.21 -11.17
N PRO A 481 5.80 -10.60 -10.00
CA PRO A 481 6.49 -11.28 -8.91
C PRO A 481 5.64 -12.42 -8.33
N ASN A 482 6.26 -13.55 -8.01
CA ASN A 482 5.58 -14.66 -7.34
C ASN A 482 5.49 -14.40 -5.82
N LEU A 483 4.37 -13.84 -5.37
CA LEU A 483 4.17 -13.51 -3.95
C LEU A 483 4.04 -14.74 -3.02
N ALA A 484 3.80 -15.95 -3.56
CA ALA A 484 3.79 -17.19 -2.78
C ALA A 484 5.19 -17.64 -2.30
N THR A 485 6.26 -17.00 -2.78
CA THR A 485 7.67 -17.33 -2.43
C THR A 485 7.98 -17.17 -0.94
N GLY A 486 7.20 -16.36 -0.20
CA GLY A 486 7.46 -16.04 1.21
C GLY A 486 8.66 -15.14 1.46
N VAL A 487 8.96 -14.91 2.74
CA VAL A 487 10.06 -14.07 3.22
C VAL A 487 11.10 -14.95 3.96
N PRO A 488 12.38 -14.95 3.55
CA PRO A 488 13.40 -15.74 4.25
C PRO A 488 13.61 -15.25 5.68
N LEU A 489 13.72 -16.18 6.63
CA LEU A 489 14.01 -15.86 8.03
C LEU A 489 15.42 -15.28 8.20
N ALA A 490 15.52 -14.15 8.90
CA ALA A 490 16.81 -13.54 9.26
C ALA A 490 17.47 -14.24 10.46
N ASP A 491 18.76 -14.52 10.37
CA ASP A 491 19.59 -14.93 11.51
C ASP A 491 19.74 -13.76 12.52
N LYS A 492 19.36 -14.00 13.77
CA LYS A 492 19.41 -13.00 14.86
C LYS A 492 20.83 -12.70 15.35
N SER A 493 21.83 -13.46 14.90
CA SER A 493 23.24 -13.29 15.26
C SER A 493 24.05 -12.47 14.24
N VAL A 494 23.41 -11.99 13.17
CA VAL A 494 24.08 -11.29 12.06
C VAL A 494 23.57 -9.85 11.94
N LEU A 495 24.50 -8.88 11.95
CA LEU A 495 24.28 -7.50 11.50
C LEU A 495 24.13 -7.46 9.96
N TYR A 496 22.97 -7.90 9.48
CA TYR A 496 22.61 -7.76 8.08
C TYR A 496 22.53 -6.31 7.68
N HIS A 497 22.91 -6.06 6.42
CA HIS A 497 22.79 -4.74 5.85
C HIS A 497 22.13 -4.77 4.48
N ALA A 498 21.32 -3.74 4.19
CA ALA A 498 20.52 -3.71 2.97
C ALA A 498 21.21 -3.04 1.78
N CYS A 499 22.36 -2.41 2.02
CA CYS A 499 23.16 -1.75 1.00
C CYS A 499 24.30 -2.67 0.60
N GLN A 500 24.51 -2.81 -0.70
CA GLN A 500 25.55 -3.64 -1.29
C GLN A 500 26.91 -3.42 -0.62
N GLY A 501 27.52 -4.48 -0.09
CA GLY A 501 28.85 -4.46 0.48
C GLY A 501 29.02 -3.75 1.84
N MET A 502 27.93 -3.48 2.59
CA MET A 502 28.00 -2.74 3.87
C MET A 502 27.64 -3.60 5.10
N HIS A 503 27.93 -4.90 5.06
CA HIS A 503 27.74 -5.76 6.24
C HIS A 503 28.71 -5.37 7.36
N LEU A 504 28.19 -5.16 8.57
CA LEU A 504 29.00 -4.78 9.74
C LEU A 504 29.72 -5.97 10.40
N GLU A 505 29.36 -7.20 10.02
CA GLU A 505 29.95 -8.45 10.48
C GLU A 505 30.31 -9.34 9.28
N GLY A 506 31.51 -9.92 9.31
CA GLY A 506 32.07 -10.73 8.21
C GLY A 506 32.79 -9.91 7.12
N GLU A 507 33.34 -10.61 6.12
CA GLU A 507 33.70 -9.96 4.86
C GLU A 507 32.42 -9.50 4.17
N ALA A 508 32.41 -8.30 3.62
CA ALA A 508 31.26 -7.81 2.88
C ALA A 508 31.22 -8.41 1.46
N PRO A 509 30.32 -9.36 1.15
CA PRO A 509 30.20 -9.89 -0.20
C PRO A 509 29.81 -8.79 -1.19
N SER A 510 30.20 -8.95 -2.45
CA SER A 510 29.82 -8.05 -3.55
C SER A 510 28.33 -8.10 -3.90
N THR A 511 27.56 -8.97 -3.24
CA THR A 511 26.11 -9.14 -3.41
C THR A 511 25.33 -7.90 -2.98
N CYS A 512 24.16 -7.74 -3.60
CA CYS A 512 23.12 -6.85 -3.09
C CYS A 512 22.63 -7.32 -1.71
N ALA A 513 21.78 -6.52 -1.05
CA ALA A 513 21.22 -6.78 0.29
C ALA A 513 20.93 -8.26 0.59
N ALA A 514 21.10 -8.66 1.84
CA ALA A 514 20.62 -9.96 2.30
C ALA A 514 19.09 -10.05 2.13
N LEU A 515 18.63 -11.05 1.35
CA LEU A 515 17.22 -11.22 0.99
C LEU A 515 16.29 -11.34 2.20
N ALA A 516 16.81 -11.89 3.31
CA ALA A 516 16.10 -12.08 4.57
C ALA A 516 15.75 -10.78 5.34
N VAL A 517 16.25 -9.62 4.89
CA VAL A 517 15.98 -8.33 5.55
C VAL A 517 15.44 -7.27 4.59
N TYR A 518 14.96 -7.64 3.40
CA TYR A 518 14.27 -6.69 2.53
C TYR A 518 12.94 -6.26 3.12
N HIS A 519 12.81 -4.96 3.40
CA HIS A 519 11.54 -4.33 3.78
C HIS A 519 11.56 -2.85 3.39
N THR A 520 10.40 -2.29 3.06
CA THR A 520 10.29 -0.92 2.54
C THR A 520 9.94 0.12 3.61
N CYS A 521 9.91 -0.20 4.91
CA CYS A 521 9.43 0.71 5.96
C CYS A 521 10.44 1.06 7.07
N ARG A 522 10.37 2.32 7.52
CA ARG A 522 10.94 2.80 8.79
C ARG A 522 10.33 2.09 10.02
N GLY A 523 9.10 1.59 9.93
CA GLY A 523 8.46 0.81 10.98
C GLY A 523 8.82 -0.69 11.00
N SER A 524 9.34 -1.24 9.90
CA SER A 524 9.47 -2.70 9.71
C SER A 524 10.87 -3.27 9.88
N ASN A 525 11.87 -2.45 10.25
CA ASN A 525 13.21 -3.00 10.51
C ASN A 525 13.28 -3.69 11.87
N GLY A 526 13.85 -4.89 11.89
CA GLY A 526 13.90 -5.77 13.07
C GLY A 526 15.04 -5.48 14.04
N CYS A 527 15.66 -4.28 14.02
CA CYS A 527 16.99 -3.95 14.58
C CYS A 527 18.15 -4.50 13.75
N HIS A 528 19.30 -4.81 14.37
CA HIS A 528 20.46 -5.49 13.76
C HIS A 528 21.03 -4.81 12.50
N ALA A 529 21.12 -3.48 12.48
CA ALA A 529 21.54 -2.66 11.33
C ALA A 529 20.69 -2.84 10.05
N GLN A 530 19.50 -3.44 10.13
CA GLN A 530 18.57 -3.65 9.01
C GLN A 530 17.87 -2.34 8.54
N GLY A 531 18.55 -1.20 8.50
CA GLY A 531 17.90 0.07 8.21
C GLY A 531 18.78 1.08 7.50
N GLY A 532 18.13 1.94 6.72
CA GLY A 532 18.73 3.18 6.21
C GLY A 532 19.49 3.02 4.91
N CYS A 533 18.93 2.32 3.93
CA CYS A 533 19.44 2.40 2.56
C CYS A 533 18.69 3.41 1.69
N GLY A 534 17.55 3.94 2.16
CA GLY A 534 16.93 5.12 1.59
C GLY A 534 17.59 6.43 2.03
N PHE A 535 16.89 7.54 1.78
CA PHE A 535 17.29 8.88 2.18
C PHE A 535 17.57 9.06 3.69
N ALA A 536 18.37 10.07 4.00
CA ALA A 536 18.70 10.53 5.34
C ALA A 536 17.43 10.75 6.18
N GLN A 537 17.33 10.03 7.29
CA GLN A 537 16.20 10.15 8.24
C GLN A 537 16.57 11.05 9.40
N ALA A 538 15.61 11.72 10.03
CA ALA A 538 15.89 12.49 11.24
C ALA A 538 16.39 11.56 12.35
N ASP A 539 17.39 11.98 13.11
CA ASP A 539 18.02 11.18 14.17
C ASP A 539 17.13 11.00 15.43
N THR A 540 15.96 11.64 15.41
CA THR A 540 14.89 11.57 16.40
C THR A 540 13.69 10.76 15.85
N GLY A 541 13.01 10.04 16.74
CA GLY A 541 11.84 9.23 16.39
C GLY A 541 10.59 10.07 16.12
N GLY A 542 9.58 9.43 15.50
CA GLY A 542 8.23 9.99 15.33
C GLY A 542 7.94 10.62 13.95
N SER A 543 8.31 9.95 12.86
CA SER A 543 7.83 10.25 11.50
C SER A 543 8.16 9.08 10.56
N SER A 544 7.41 8.89 9.48
CA SER A 544 7.77 7.93 8.41
C SER A 544 8.87 8.49 7.48
N CYS A 545 9.32 7.71 6.49
CA CYS A 545 10.55 7.98 5.74
C CYS A 545 10.54 9.32 4.98
N GLY A 546 11.60 10.12 5.15
CA GLY A 546 11.81 11.36 4.41
C GLY A 546 12.00 11.14 2.91
N HIS A 547 10.90 11.24 2.15
CA HIS A 547 10.92 11.19 0.68
C HIS A 547 10.26 12.41 0.02
N SER A 548 10.15 13.53 0.73
CA SER A 548 9.90 14.84 0.12
C SER A 548 10.40 15.98 0.99
N VAL A 549 11.49 16.61 0.58
CA VAL A 549 11.66 18.03 0.86
C VAL A 549 10.72 18.77 -0.10
N LYS A 550 9.87 19.66 0.44
CA LYS A 550 8.90 20.48 -0.30
C LYS A 550 7.72 19.72 -0.92
N ALA A 551 6.93 19.05 -0.08
CA ALA A 551 5.61 19.65 0.18
C ALA A 551 5.81 20.79 1.21
N ALA A 552 5.27 21.99 0.95
CA ALA A 552 5.64 23.19 1.70
C ALA A 552 4.95 23.31 3.08
N ALA A 553 5.58 24.00 4.04
CA ALA A 553 5.02 24.34 5.37
C ALA A 553 4.44 25.78 5.37
N ALA A 554 3.67 26.29 6.34
CA ALA A 554 3.22 25.86 7.69
C ALA A 554 1.90 26.64 8.01
N PRO A 555 1.40 26.85 9.27
CA PRO A 555 1.70 26.27 10.59
C PRO A 555 0.46 25.83 11.44
N GLY A 556 0.65 24.93 12.41
CA GLY A 556 -0.31 24.69 13.53
C GLY A 556 -0.66 23.22 13.82
N SER A 557 0.18 22.52 14.61
CA SER A 557 0.05 21.08 14.99
C SER A 557 -0.10 20.93 16.52
N PRO A 558 -0.69 19.84 17.05
CA PRO A 558 0.11 18.64 17.42
C PRO A 558 -0.65 17.30 17.22
N CYS A 559 -0.06 16.13 16.94
CA CYS A 559 1.34 15.67 16.90
C CYS A 559 1.56 14.89 15.57
N TYR A 560 2.70 14.87 14.87
CA TYR A 560 4.07 15.20 15.27
C TYR A 560 4.24 16.59 15.88
N VAL A 561 4.94 16.59 17.02
CA VAL A 561 5.58 17.77 17.62
C VAL A 561 6.49 18.39 16.55
N PRO A 562 6.63 19.72 16.43
CA PRO A 562 7.73 20.25 15.63
C PRO A 562 9.05 19.59 16.08
N PRO A 563 10.00 19.26 15.18
CA PRO A 563 11.38 19.54 15.57
C PRO A 563 11.39 21.03 15.97
N PRO A 564 12.09 21.43 17.05
CA PRO A 564 12.17 22.85 17.41
C PRO A 564 12.45 23.70 16.15
N PRO A 565 11.82 24.88 16.01
CA PRO A 565 11.93 25.72 14.81
C PRO A 565 13.39 25.80 14.43
N PRO A 566 13.73 25.35 13.20
CA PRO A 566 14.88 24.49 12.95
C PRO A 566 16.02 24.87 13.87
N ALA A 567 16.28 24.03 14.88
CA ALA A 567 17.59 24.05 15.49
C ALA A 567 18.57 24.06 14.31
N ASP A 568 19.47 25.04 14.27
CA ASP A 568 20.41 25.18 13.14
C ASP A 568 21.24 23.88 12.95
N ASP A 569 21.21 23.01 13.97
CA ASP A 569 21.67 21.63 14.05
C ASP A 569 20.56 20.55 13.87
N LYS A 570 19.76 20.54 12.79
CA LYS A 570 18.90 19.34 12.52
C LYS A 570 19.76 18.15 12.10
N VAL A 571 19.97 17.23 13.03
CA VAL A 571 20.78 16.02 12.84
C VAL A 571 19.96 14.88 12.22
N TYR A 572 20.55 14.22 11.23
CA TYR A 572 20.03 13.03 10.56
C TYR A 572 20.77 11.77 11.05
N SER A 573 20.20 10.58 10.96
CA SER A 573 20.98 9.34 11.03
C SER A 573 21.59 9.07 9.66
N ALA A 574 22.83 8.60 9.62
CA ALA A 574 23.46 8.24 8.35
C ALA A 574 22.77 7.03 7.70
N PRO A 575 22.79 6.93 6.37
CA PRO A 575 22.50 5.67 5.70
C PRO A 575 23.46 4.58 6.21
N SER A 576 22.98 3.36 6.23
CA SER A 576 23.60 2.14 6.76
C SER A 576 23.80 2.00 8.27
N ASP A 577 23.40 3.01 9.06
CA ASP A 577 23.90 3.14 10.42
C ASP A 577 22.90 3.89 11.34
N ASN A 578 21.86 3.20 11.81
CA ASN A 578 20.76 3.82 12.57
C ASN A 578 20.12 2.96 13.68
N LYS A 579 19.28 3.60 14.49
CA LYS A 579 18.90 3.24 15.87
C LYS A 579 17.80 2.18 16.04
N CYS A 580 17.51 1.35 15.03
CA CYS A 580 16.40 0.37 15.01
C CYS A 580 14.98 0.96 15.00
N ALA A 581 14.01 0.16 14.53
CA ALA A 581 12.57 0.39 14.49
C ALA A 581 12.26 1.78 13.91
N SER A 582 11.33 2.52 14.51
CA SER A 582 10.95 3.90 14.12
C SER A 582 12.10 4.94 14.13
N PHE A 583 13.34 4.53 14.41
CA PHE A 583 14.56 5.33 14.32
C PHE A 583 15.51 4.89 13.18
N GLY A 584 15.04 4.07 12.23
CA GLY A 584 15.81 3.61 11.06
C GLY A 584 15.08 3.75 9.71
N GLY A 585 15.81 3.79 8.60
CA GLY A 585 15.21 3.89 7.25
C GLY A 585 14.91 2.52 6.60
N CYS A 586 14.37 2.53 5.38
CA CYS A 586 14.06 1.31 4.61
C CYS A 586 15.28 0.39 4.39
N ALA A 587 15.06 -0.92 4.33
CA ALA A 587 16.06 -1.92 3.97
C ALA A 587 15.85 -2.40 2.54
N VAL A 588 16.38 -1.63 1.59
CA VAL A 588 16.24 -1.85 0.14
C VAL A 588 17.56 -1.54 -0.57
N PRO A 589 17.76 -1.97 -1.83
CA PRO A 589 18.98 -1.59 -2.54
C PRO A 589 18.93 -0.10 -2.88
N ILE A 590 19.97 0.65 -2.52
CA ILE A 590 20.12 2.04 -2.99
C ILE A 590 20.21 2.03 -4.51
N SER A 591 19.32 2.75 -5.21
CA SER A 591 19.51 2.99 -6.64
C SER A 591 20.85 3.69 -6.87
N ALA A 592 21.64 3.20 -7.82
CA ALA A 592 22.88 3.85 -8.23
C ALA A 592 22.64 5.25 -8.81
N SER A 593 21.39 5.57 -9.19
CA SER A 593 20.98 6.88 -9.68
C SER A 593 20.48 7.84 -8.58
N GLN A 594 20.43 7.42 -7.31
CA GLN A 594 19.79 8.16 -6.22
C GLN A 594 20.67 9.31 -5.68
N LEU A 595 20.14 10.54 -5.77
CA LEU A 595 20.79 11.77 -5.31
C LEU A 595 19.96 12.48 -4.23
N TYR A 596 20.64 13.14 -3.29
CA TYR A 596 19.99 13.90 -2.21
C TYR A 596 19.16 15.10 -2.72
N PRO A 597 17.95 15.34 -2.17
CA PRO A 597 17.21 16.60 -2.34
C PRO A 597 17.77 17.70 -1.43
N ASN A 598 17.23 18.92 -1.51
CA ASN A 598 17.63 20.06 -0.67
C ASN A 598 17.06 19.93 0.76
N THR A 599 17.69 19.12 1.62
CA THR A 599 17.18 18.78 2.96
C THR A 599 17.13 19.91 3.98
N THR A 600 17.79 21.05 3.72
CA THR A 600 17.71 22.24 4.59
C THR A 600 16.57 23.18 4.18
N GLY A 601 16.01 23.05 2.98
CA GLY A 601 14.93 23.90 2.45
C GLY A 601 15.36 25.33 2.11
N LYS A 602 16.60 25.71 2.43
CA LYS A 602 17.21 27.03 2.19
C LYS A 602 17.57 27.22 0.72
N GLU A 603 17.66 28.47 0.28
CA GLU A 603 18.11 28.86 -1.05
C GLU A 603 19.18 29.97 -0.91
N PRO A 604 20.46 29.72 -1.24
CA PRO A 604 21.01 28.47 -1.78
C PRO A 604 20.93 27.28 -0.80
N PRO A 605 20.95 26.02 -1.30
CA PRO A 605 20.99 24.83 -0.47
C PRO A 605 22.23 24.81 0.44
N GLU A 606 22.03 24.58 1.73
CA GLU A 606 23.10 24.36 2.69
C GLU A 606 23.28 22.86 3.00
N PRO A 607 24.50 22.41 3.36
CA PRO A 607 24.73 21.05 3.83
C PRO A 607 23.96 20.74 5.12
N ALA A 608 23.53 19.49 5.27
CA ALA A 608 22.95 18.94 6.49
C ALA A 608 23.91 17.93 7.14
N THR A 609 23.74 17.69 8.44
CA THR A 609 24.64 16.86 9.27
C THR A 609 23.99 15.53 9.64
N MET A 610 24.75 14.44 9.55
CA MET A 610 24.37 13.11 10.01
C MET A 610 25.21 12.68 11.21
N THR A 611 24.61 11.97 12.17
CA THR A 611 25.30 11.21 13.23
C THR A 611 25.52 9.77 12.82
N LEU A 612 26.63 9.21 13.31
CA LEU A 612 27.03 7.82 13.14
C LEU A 612 26.82 7.02 14.44
N TYR A 613 26.57 5.74 14.28
CA TYR A 613 26.35 4.75 15.31
C TYR A 613 27.37 3.61 15.21
N ASP A 614 27.30 2.72 16.19
CA ASP A 614 27.90 1.41 16.19
C ASP A 614 26.93 0.47 16.92
N PHE A 615 26.96 -0.82 16.62
CA PHE A 615 26.04 -1.80 17.18
C PHE A 615 26.78 -2.73 18.14
N GLY A 616 26.18 -2.96 19.31
CA GLY A 616 26.70 -3.88 20.31
C GLY A 616 26.81 -5.34 19.82
N PRO A 617 27.34 -6.24 20.67
CA PRO A 617 27.43 -7.66 20.34
C PRO A 617 26.05 -8.31 20.17
N ALA A 618 26.04 -9.46 19.50
CA ALA A 618 24.90 -10.36 19.46
C ALA A 618 24.53 -10.90 20.86
N PRO A 619 23.24 -11.19 21.12
CA PRO A 619 22.10 -11.07 20.21
C PRO A 619 21.37 -9.71 20.29
N GLU A 620 21.71 -8.80 21.22
CA GLU A 620 20.92 -7.57 21.40
C GLU A 620 21.28 -6.42 20.44
N HIS A 621 22.49 -6.42 19.87
CA HIS A 621 22.97 -5.47 18.85
C HIS A 621 22.59 -4.00 19.08
N ARG A 622 22.59 -3.54 20.34
CA ARG A 622 22.10 -2.20 20.70
C ARG A 622 22.94 -1.09 20.06
N SER A 623 22.28 -0.12 19.42
CA SER A 623 22.94 1.06 18.84
C SER A 623 23.61 1.93 19.90
N LYS A 624 24.82 2.40 19.63
CA LYS A 624 25.64 3.30 20.44
C LYS A 624 26.11 4.46 19.56
N PRO A 625 25.95 5.73 19.96
CA PRO A 625 26.47 6.85 19.17
C PRO A 625 28.00 6.76 19.06
N LEU A 626 28.53 6.96 17.85
CA LEU A 626 29.98 6.92 17.60
C LEU A 626 30.70 8.20 18.07
N GLY A 627 29.94 9.27 18.38
CA GLY A 627 30.49 10.60 18.68
C GLY A 627 31.08 11.32 17.48
N GLN A 628 30.88 10.77 16.27
CA GLN A 628 31.30 11.35 15.00
C GLN A 628 30.08 11.77 14.15
N SER A 629 30.31 12.71 13.25
CA SER A 629 29.32 13.16 12.28
C SER A 629 29.90 13.22 10.85
N MET A 630 29.01 13.37 9.89
CA MET A 630 29.33 13.61 8.48
C MET A 630 28.33 14.60 7.88
N SER A 631 28.61 15.14 6.70
CA SER A 631 27.72 16.08 6.01
C SER A 631 27.32 15.59 4.62
N PHE A 632 26.16 16.07 4.16
CA PHE A 632 25.62 15.82 2.84
C PHE A 632 24.87 17.06 2.32
N THR A 633 24.72 17.21 1.01
CA THR A 633 23.99 18.33 0.38
C THR A 633 23.18 17.91 -0.85
N LEU A 634 22.42 18.84 -1.43
CA LEU A 634 21.66 18.63 -2.68
C LEU A 634 22.58 18.08 -3.79
N GLY A 635 22.20 16.95 -4.38
CA GLY A 635 22.93 16.33 -5.49
C GLY A 635 24.07 15.39 -5.10
N ASP A 636 24.38 15.22 -3.81
CA ASP A 636 25.28 14.16 -3.35
C ASP A 636 24.67 12.78 -3.64
N ASN A 637 25.51 11.80 -4.01
CA ASN A 637 25.07 10.42 -4.23
C ASN A 637 24.80 9.73 -2.88
N VAL A 638 23.63 9.08 -2.75
CA VAL A 638 23.19 8.47 -1.48
C VAL A 638 24.08 7.28 -1.10
N TYR A 639 24.55 6.48 -2.06
CA TYR A 639 25.42 5.34 -1.80
C TYR A 639 26.85 5.74 -1.44
N ASP A 640 27.40 6.77 -2.07
CA ASP A 640 28.74 7.27 -1.72
C ASP A 640 28.76 7.77 -0.26
N LYS A 641 27.66 8.41 0.19
CA LYS A 641 27.48 8.83 1.58
C LYS A 641 27.25 7.64 2.53
N ALA A 642 26.52 6.61 2.10
CA ALA A 642 26.40 5.37 2.86
C ALA A 642 27.76 4.67 3.04
N TRP A 643 28.62 4.66 2.01
CA TRP A 643 29.97 4.08 2.10
C TRP A 643 30.91 4.92 2.97
N GLU A 644 30.79 6.25 2.94
CA GLU A 644 31.49 7.16 3.85
C GLU A 644 31.13 6.87 5.32
N ALA A 645 29.83 6.64 5.60
CA ALA A 645 29.33 6.27 6.93
C ALA A 645 29.89 4.91 7.38
N TYR A 646 29.65 3.86 6.59
CA TYR A 646 30.14 2.50 6.83
C TYR A 646 31.66 2.47 7.09
N GLY A 647 32.44 3.18 6.26
CA GLY A 647 33.89 3.31 6.42
C GLY A 647 34.31 3.88 7.78
N LYS A 648 33.59 4.88 8.30
CA LYS A 648 33.85 5.49 9.62
C LYS A 648 33.50 4.55 10.77
N VAL A 649 32.39 3.80 10.69
CA VAL A 649 32.00 2.79 11.68
C VAL A 649 33.02 1.65 11.74
N MET A 650 33.38 1.08 10.60
CA MET A 650 34.33 -0.03 10.52
C MET A 650 35.74 0.39 10.95
N ALA A 651 36.18 1.60 10.62
CA ALA A 651 37.45 2.15 11.11
C ALA A 651 37.47 2.26 12.64
N ALA A 652 36.36 2.65 13.27
CA ALA A 652 36.24 2.67 14.73
C ALA A 652 36.20 1.25 15.36
N ARG A 653 35.67 0.26 14.63
CA ARG A 653 35.80 -1.18 14.94
C ARG A 653 37.21 -1.73 14.69
N GLY A 654 38.17 -0.90 14.24
CA GLY A 654 39.53 -1.33 13.91
C GLY A 654 39.65 -2.20 12.65
N THR A 655 38.62 -2.22 11.81
CA THR A 655 38.54 -3.03 10.59
C THR A 655 38.74 -2.14 9.36
N PRO A 656 39.74 -2.39 8.49
CA PRO A 656 39.94 -1.61 7.28
C PRO A 656 38.85 -1.90 6.24
N VAL A 657 38.34 -0.85 5.59
CA VAL A 657 37.37 -0.97 4.50
C VAL A 657 38.06 -0.77 3.16
N GLY A 658 37.68 -1.59 2.17
CA GLY A 658 38.21 -1.52 0.81
C GLY A 658 37.60 -0.38 -0.02
N ALA A 659 37.82 -0.44 -1.34
CA ALA A 659 37.09 0.39 -2.28
C ALA A 659 35.59 0.01 -2.30
N PRO A 660 34.66 0.96 -2.52
CA PRO A 660 33.25 0.63 -2.71
C PRO A 660 33.08 -0.33 -3.89
N PRO A 661 32.25 -1.39 -3.77
CA PRO A 661 31.97 -2.29 -4.87
C PRO A 661 31.23 -1.56 -5.99
N ALA A 662 31.51 -1.95 -7.24
CA ALA A 662 30.74 -1.48 -8.39
C ALA A 662 29.25 -1.83 -8.23
N PRO A 663 28.32 -0.95 -8.63
CA PRO A 663 26.89 -1.18 -8.46
C PRO A 663 26.44 -2.45 -9.20
N THR A 664 25.64 -3.29 -8.52
CA THR A 664 24.99 -4.42 -9.18
C THR A 664 24.02 -3.96 -10.27
N ASP A 665 23.71 -4.84 -11.23
CA ASP A 665 22.70 -4.54 -12.25
C ASP A 665 21.33 -4.19 -11.66
N LEU A 666 20.95 -4.78 -10.52
CA LEU A 666 19.73 -4.38 -9.79
C LEU A 666 19.80 -2.92 -9.34
N ARG A 667 20.91 -2.48 -8.75
CA ARG A 667 21.08 -1.08 -8.32
C ARG A 667 21.16 -0.11 -9.50
N LEU A 668 21.71 -0.52 -10.64
CA LEU A 668 21.69 0.26 -11.87
C LEU A 668 20.28 0.41 -12.45
N ALA A 669 19.46 -0.64 -12.36
CA ALA A 669 18.11 -0.69 -12.93
C ALA A 669 17.04 0.06 -12.10
N LEU A 670 17.19 0.10 -10.77
CA LEU A 670 16.21 0.71 -9.87
C LEU A 670 16.10 2.24 -10.07
N PRO A 671 14.88 2.82 -10.12
CA PRO A 671 14.69 4.27 -10.17
C PRO A 671 15.18 5.01 -8.90
N PRO A 672 15.58 6.28 -8.96
CA PRO A 672 15.90 7.12 -7.79
C PRO A 672 14.82 7.27 -6.70
N SER A 673 13.58 6.84 -6.94
CA SER A 673 12.46 6.82 -5.99
C SER A 673 12.50 5.65 -5.00
N THR A 674 13.44 4.71 -5.21
CA THR A 674 13.49 3.40 -4.54
C THR A 674 14.13 3.41 -3.18
#